data_AF-A0A8B5X272-F1
#
_entry.id   AF-A0A8B5X272-F1
#
_cell.length_a   1.000
_cell.length_b   1.000
_cell.length_c   1.000
_cell.angle_alpha   90.00
_cell.angle_beta   90.00
_cell.angle_gamma   90.00
#
_symmetry.space_group_name_H-M   'P 1'
#
loop_
_entity.id
_entity.type
_entity.pdbx_description
1 polymer ?
#
loop_
_entity_poly.entity_id
_entity_poly.type
_entity_poly.pdbx_seq_one_letter_code
_entity_poly.pdbx_strand_id
1 'polypeptide(L)'
;MAQLTDDPAKRVFHLDTECYLVYLGSHPDDYRPFLRIGNSDSFPDSAKPVVYNVIITDSLTGSPLLERSTLHAVGAGDTRYIGDPELVRRFKAFLRRNEVPMQGFTSYHGAMSDSSGAVVYFIDDGNVVIRHEKREIFNLKEREKSDGHFVYTARRVKNQLTKNVLRIPNRALDPAGVFVCDGTVYFFCRGRIGVINPPADYFLSLAHAGIDPDLVSHVVVDELTEGAVRLFKRARTRGRRLVVNTPDKEVVRSLANLFVGSEGDLTVEYEQTPSSGSFPFMDFTLSRSGEDIAVSHPEFPDSLLVSNQTRARTDAFMQLSSSAGTLTRRTGRETTVEKVFDGFPYRITRKTPTVDEFVATYVDGVVRSAREAMGEKRRQFVSLLNDCVADALARKDISRSLKTVKTRAKEVEADGFFTLSLVLKNINSLITLIEAGMPAGQHARGNLQQIRDVFPASVYHPNLVTAGIPLIGDLFLTEKATVPAYSLPSNVTASALEALSASSEAITRDSEVKTAHFEAETRRLHELISTLTTPALTEATASGRMKTLTEAAAERAAADRAAESSAADPKKQSSRATDSTAATTREKTPSTEKKAPTDSSATVIGASPAVAGGSAHGTRGRGSRRREDNRSGLLVALLFILALMVGLGVYLLFIRPRTDDRPILTRPADTPTRPDEDAPVIPDDPSLDEPSDRDPPVEPDAPVAADPPVVTPAPETPAPDTPVDPEAPLAVEPSAPDPDPDPAVADAPDAPDVAPEPDPPPAETPTPEPTPQPPTQPERPTAAEPTAPVSVGRFVVTPSDTMTMVNTIASMNGYRILPDTRDFFPDPRVVYPAEVLTLPDGTRYTVTRGDNMWRIAERHVRDTLVRDAAELDRIVETIPEATTPDERRRLIQELESLRDRSLSENFVEEVRRIIRDLQ
;
A
#
# COMPACT_ATOMS: atom_id res chain seq x y z
N MET A 1 -27.47 3.76 -21.27
CA MET A 1 -26.89 3.12 -22.47
C MET A 1 -26.38 4.12 -23.50
N ALA A 2 -27.17 4.67 -24.43
CA ALA A 2 -26.65 5.50 -25.55
C ALA A 2 -25.49 6.47 -25.22
N GLN A 3 -25.60 7.27 -24.15
CA GLN A 3 -24.54 8.21 -23.73
C GLN A 3 -23.18 7.58 -23.33
N LEU A 4 -23.12 6.27 -23.06
CA LEU A 4 -21.89 5.47 -22.84
C LEU A 4 -21.36 4.84 -24.15
N THR A 5 -22.21 4.75 -25.17
CA THR A 5 -21.85 4.39 -26.54
C THR A 5 -21.23 5.58 -27.25
N ASP A 6 -21.84 6.77 -27.10
CA ASP A 6 -21.42 8.01 -27.77
C ASP A 6 -20.09 8.59 -27.23
N ASP A 7 -19.84 8.47 -25.92
CA ASP A 7 -18.67 9.02 -25.24
C ASP A 7 -17.84 7.92 -24.55
N PRO A 8 -16.72 7.49 -25.16
CA PRO A 8 -15.87 6.44 -24.62
C PRO A 8 -15.25 6.78 -23.25
N ALA A 9 -15.04 8.06 -22.91
CA ALA A 9 -14.45 8.45 -21.64
C ALA A 9 -15.39 8.17 -20.46
N LYS A 10 -16.72 8.20 -20.67
CA LYS A 10 -17.71 7.85 -19.65
C LYS A 10 -17.70 6.36 -19.25
N ARG A 11 -17.00 5.49 -19.98
CA ARG A 11 -16.90 4.05 -19.65
C ARG A 11 -15.97 3.78 -18.47
N VAL A 12 -15.08 4.71 -18.12
CA VAL A 12 -14.25 4.64 -16.90
C VAL A 12 -15.02 5.25 -15.74
N PHE A 13 -14.88 4.67 -14.54
CA PHE A 13 -15.44 5.14 -13.28
C PHE A 13 -14.32 5.22 -12.24
N HIS A 14 -14.15 6.38 -11.62
CA HIS A 14 -13.12 6.63 -10.59
C HIS A 14 -13.72 6.40 -9.19
N LEU A 15 -13.36 5.29 -8.54
CA LEU A 15 -13.82 5.00 -7.18
C LEU A 15 -12.90 5.57 -6.10
N ASP A 16 -11.62 5.72 -6.42
CA ASP A 16 -10.57 6.24 -5.55
C ASP A 16 -9.43 6.80 -6.41
N THR A 17 -8.47 7.45 -5.77
CA THR A 17 -7.14 7.78 -6.30
C THR A 17 -6.50 6.60 -7.03
N GLU A 18 -6.56 5.39 -6.48
CA GLU A 18 -5.97 4.17 -7.05
C GLU A 18 -6.99 3.04 -7.32
N CYS A 19 -8.26 3.37 -7.62
CA CYS A 19 -9.29 2.36 -7.91
C CYS A 19 -10.21 2.77 -9.07
N TYR A 20 -10.27 1.92 -10.09
CA TYR A 20 -11.02 2.16 -11.32
C TYR A 20 -11.90 0.97 -11.71
N LEU A 21 -13.08 1.27 -12.25
CA LEU A 21 -13.89 0.32 -13.02
C LEU A 21 -14.04 0.80 -14.46
N VAL A 22 -14.04 -0.14 -15.41
CA VAL A 22 -14.14 0.13 -16.84
C VAL A 22 -15.22 -0.77 -17.43
N TYR A 23 -16.28 -0.16 -17.96
CA TYR A 23 -17.40 -0.85 -18.60
C TYR A 23 -17.04 -1.26 -20.02
N LEU A 24 -16.76 -2.56 -20.20
CA LEU A 24 -16.37 -3.17 -21.47
C LEU A 24 -17.57 -3.70 -22.27
N GLY A 25 -18.78 -3.62 -21.71
CA GLY A 25 -19.98 -4.16 -22.34
C GLY A 25 -20.32 -3.48 -23.67
N SER A 26 -20.73 -4.31 -24.63
CA SER A 26 -21.38 -3.91 -25.89
C SER A 26 -22.91 -3.97 -25.76
N HIS A 27 -23.43 -4.88 -24.92
CA HIS A 27 -24.86 -5.05 -24.65
C HIS A 27 -25.20 -4.94 -23.15
N PRO A 28 -26.46 -4.64 -22.78
CA PRO A 28 -26.89 -4.59 -21.38
C PRO A 28 -26.82 -5.94 -20.67
N ASP A 29 -27.02 -7.03 -21.42
CA ASP A 29 -27.10 -8.41 -20.91
C ASP A 29 -25.72 -9.12 -20.85
N ASP A 30 -24.63 -8.41 -21.17
CA ASP A 30 -23.26 -8.94 -21.13
C ASP A 30 -22.90 -9.42 -19.72
N TYR A 31 -22.44 -10.67 -19.59
CA TYR A 31 -22.14 -11.27 -18.29
C TYR A 31 -20.95 -10.60 -17.61
N ARG A 32 -21.20 -9.94 -16.47
CA ARG A 32 -20.22 -9.22 -15.64
C ARG A 32 -19.34 -8.26 -16.46
N PRO A 33 -19.91 -7.19 -17.03
CA PRO A 33 -19.29 -6.40 -18.09
C PRO A 33 -18.21 -5.41 -17.60
N PHE A 34 -17.84 -5.46 -16.32
CA PHE A 34 -16.83 -4.58 -15.74
C PHE A 34 -15.48 -5.27 -15.59
N LEU A 35 -14.46 -4.56 -16.07
CA LEU A 35 -13.06 -4.76 -15.71
C LEU A 35 -12.68 -3.79 -14.60
N ARG A 36 -11.83 -4.21 -13.67
CA ARG A 36 -11.33 -3.39 -12.55
C ARG A 36 -9.82 -3.24 -12.61
N ILE A 37 -9.33 -2.07 -12.20
CA ILE A 37 -7.90 -1.78 -12.00
C ILE A 37 -7.72 -1.25 -10.58
N GLY A 38 -6.93 -1.96 -9.77
CA GLY A 38 -6.77 -1.69 -8.35
C GLY A 38 -8.03 -1.93 -7.51
N ASN A 39 -8.02 -1.42 -6.28
CA ASN A 39 -9.06 -1.62 -5.26
C ASN A 39 -9.06 -0.47 -4.23
N SER A 40 -10.10 -0.40 -3.40
CA SER A 40 -10.33 0.65 -2.40
C SER A 40 -11.19 0.08 -1.26
N ASP A 41 -11.15 0.69 -0.08
CA ASP A 41 -12.01 0.34 1.06
C ASP A 41 -13.48 0.66 0.78
N SER A 42 -13.70 1.71 -0.01
CA SER A 42 -14.98 2.28 -0.41
C SER A 42 -15.60 1.59 -1.64
N PHE A 43 -15.08 0.41 -2.01
CA PHE A 43 -15.54 -0.33 -3.20
C PHE A 43 -16.97 -0.85 -3.01
N PRO A 44 -17.95 -0.39 -3.82
CA PRO A 44 -19.37 -0.62 -3.55
C PRO A 44 -19.80 -2.08 -3.72
N ASP A 45 -20.58 -2.60 -2.78
CA ASP A 45 -21.11 -3.98 -2.82
C ASP A 45 -21.93 -4.28 -4.08
N SER A 46 -22.60 -3.28 -4.65
CA SER A 46 -23.35 -3.40 -5.91
C SER A 46 -22.47 -3.74 -7.12
N ALA A 47 -21.18 -3.37 -7.09
CA ALA A 47 -20.24 -3.62 -8.18
C ALA A 47 -19.56 -4.99 -8.09
N LYS A 48 -19.44 -5.56 -6.88
CA LYS A 48 -18.75 -6.84 -6.63
C LYS A 48 -19.30 -8.00 -7.51
N PRO A 49 -20.63 -8.19 -7.69
CA PRO A 49 -21.16 -9.27 -8.53
C PRO A 49 -20.93 -9.08 -10.03
N VAL A 50 -20.69 -7.85 -10.50
CA VAL A 50 -20.62 -7.50 -11.94
C VAL A 50 -19.19 -7.27 -12.46
N VAL A 51 -18.19 -7.43 -11.60
CA VAL A 51 -16.77 -7.52 -12.00
C VAL A 51 -16.41 -8.96 -12.33
N TYR A 52 -15.73 -9.15 -13.45
CA TYR A 52 -15.13 -10.44 -13.83
C TYR A 52 -13.60 -10.36 -13.97
N ASN A 53 -13.11 -9.34 -14.68
CA ASN A 53 -11.69 -9.15 -14.93
C ASN A 53 -11.07 -8.16 -13.94
N VAL A 54 -9.94 -8.52 -13.35
CA VAL A 54 -9.12 -7.66 -12.48
C VAL A 54 -7.73 -7.53 -13.09
N ILE A 55 -7.30 -6.32 -13.41
CA ILE A 55 -5.92 -6.05 -13.82
C ILE A 55 -5.04 -5.87 -12.58
N ILE A 56 -3.98 -6.66 -12.50
CA ILE A 56 -2.83 -6.45 -11.62
C ILE A 56 -1.79 -5.67 -12.41
N THR A 57 -1.44 -4.48 -11.92
CA THR A 57 -0.52 -3.53 -12.56
C THR A 57 0.86 -3.58 -11.91
N ASP A 58 1.91 -3.22 -12.65
CA ASP A 58 3.28 -3.25 -12.11
C ASP A 58 3.50 -2.23 -10.99
N SER A 59 2.77 -1.10 -10.99
CA SER A 59 2.74 -0.14 -9.87
C SER A 59 1.92 -0.62 -8.66
N LEU A 60 1.24 -1.77 -8.77
CA LEU A 60 0.32 -2.34 -7.79
C LEU A 60 -0.70 -1.31 -7.31
N THR A 61 -1.38 -0.71 -8.28
CA THR A 61 -2.51 0.23 -8.11
C THR A 61 -3.50 -0.29 -7.06
N GLY A 62 -3.80 0.50 -6.04
CA GLY A 62 -4.62 0.11 -4.88
C GLY A 62 -3.78 -0.53 -3.77
N SER A 63 -4.42 -1.31 -2.90
CA SER A 63 -3.75 -2.02 -1.80
C SER A 63 -3.99 -3.53 -1.88
N PRO A 64 -2.95 -4.38 -1.91
CA PRO A 64 -3.15 -5.84 -1.96
C PRO A 64 -3.92 -6.38 -0.74
N LEU A 65 -3.96 -5.63 0.37
CA LEU A 65 -4.68 -5.96 1.59
C LEU A 65 -6.21 -5.85 1.45
N LEU A 66 -6.68 -4.88 0.67
CA LEU A 66 -8.11 -4.60 0.49
C LEU A 66 -8.79 -5.60 -0.46
N GLU A 67 -8.02 -6.44 -1.14
CA GLU A 67 -8.55 -7.35 -2.16
C GLU A 67 -9.67 -8.26 -1.62
N ARG A 68 -9.48 -8.83 -0.42
CA ARG A 68 -10.45 -9.75 0.23
C ARG A 68 -11.81 -9.09 0.48
N SER A 69 -11.89 -7.80 0.79
CA SER A 69 -13.16 -7.10 1.03
C SER A 69 -13.85 -6.66 -0.27
N THR A 70 -13.09 -6.51 -1.36
CA THR A 70 -13.60 -6.11 -2.68
C THR A 70 -14.13 -7.26 -3.55
N LEU A 71 -13.86 -8.52 -3.19
CA LEU A 71 -14.36 -9.69 -3.93
C LEU A 71 -15.82 -10.04 -3.56
N HIS A 72 -16.55 -10.62 -4.51
CA HIS A 72 -17.92 -11.08 -4.27
C HIS A 72 -17.94 -12.42 -3.52
N ALA A 73 -18.57 -12.46 -2.34
CA ALA A 73 -18.61 -13.66 -1.50
C ALA A 73 -19.19 -14.90 -2.22
N VAL A 74 -20.27 -14.72 -3.00
CA VAL A 74 -20.91 -15.81 -3.76
C VAL A 74 -20.30 -15.88 -5.16
N GLY A 75 -19.09 -16.42 -5.27
CA GLY A 75 -18.39 -16.59 -6.55
C GLY A 75 -16.99 -15.96 -6.64
N ALA A 76 -16.30 -15.74 -5.52
CA ALA A 76 -14.91 -15.24 -5.50
C ALA A 76 -13.94 -16.09 -6.36
N GLY A 77 -14.22 -17.39 -6.49
CA GLY A 77 -13.46 -18.30 -7.36
C GLY A 77 -13.57 -17.99 -8.86
N ASP A 78 -14.58 -17.22 -9.29
CA ASP A 78 -14.84 -16.88 -10.70
C ASP A 78 -14.01 -15.68 -11.19
N THR A 79 -13.31 -14.96 -10.30
CA THR A 79 -12.62 -13.70 -10.64
C THR A 79 -11.33 -13.93 -11.42
N ARG A 80 -11.24 -13.36 -12.62
CA ARG A 80 -10.10 -13.51 -13.54
C ARG A 80 -9.08 -12.39 -13.36
N TYR A 81 -7.93 -12.72 -12.76
CA TYR A 81 -6.77 -11.84 -12.68
C TYR A 81 -5.96 -11.85 -13.98
N ILE A 82 -5.58 -10.65 -14.47
CA ILE A 82 -4.85 -10.40 -15.73
C ILE A 82 -3.68 -9.44 -15.41
N GLY A 83 -2.51 -9.64 -16.03
CA GLY A 83 -1.30 -8.84 -15.82
C GLY A 83 -0.06 -9.63 -16.25
N ASP A 84 1.14 -9.17 -15.87
CA ASP A 84 2.35 -9.98 -16.00
C ASP A 84 2.15 -11.37 -15.31
N PRO A 85 2.40 -12.49 -16.00
CA PRO A 85 2.24 -13.82 -15.43
C PRO A 85 2.97 -14.03 -14.10
N GLU A 86 4.16 -13.47 -13.93
CA GLU A 86 4.98 -13.66 -12.73
C GLU A 86 4.48 -12.80 -11.54
N LEU A 87 4.09 -11.55 -11.78
CA LEU A 87 3.44 -10.68 -10.80
C LEU A 87 2.07 -11.24 -10.39
N VAL A 88 1.25 -11.69 -11.34
CA VAL A 88 -0.04 -12.35 -11.05
C VAL A 88 0.18 -13.65 -10.26
N ARG A 89 1.20 -14.45 -10.58
CA ARG A 89 1.55 -15.67 -9.80
C ARG A 89 1.91 -15.33 -8.35
N ARG A 90 2.67 -14.25 -8.12
CA ARG A 90 3.08 -13.79 -6.78
C ARG A 90 1.92 -13.14 -6.02
N PHE A 91 1.09 -12.33 -6.68
CA PHE A 91 -0.15 -11.77 -6.13
C PHE A 91 -1.10 -12.91 -5.69
N LYS A 92 -1.27 -13.95 -6.51
CA LYS A 92 -2.05 -15.15 -6.14
C LYS A 92 -1.41 -15.94 -4.98
N ALA A 93 -0.08 -15.95 -4.85
CA ALA A 93 0.57 -16.59 -3.70
C ALA A 93 0.32 -15.82 -2.39
N PHE A 94 0.43 -14.48 -2.43
CA PHE A 94 0.05 -13.59 -1.34
C PHE A 94 -1.43 -13.76 -0.94
N LEU A 95 -2.34 -13.71 -1.90
CA LEU A 95 -3.78 -13.85 -1.65
C LEU A 95 -4.16 -15.20 -1.02
N ARG A 96 -3.60 -16.32 -1.51
CA ARG A 96 -3.84 -17.64 -0.89
C ARG A 96 -3.35 -17.72 0.55
N ARG A 97 -2.22 -17.05 0.88
CA ARG A 97 -1.72 -16.98 2.26
C ARG A 97 -2.67 -16.22 3.18
N ASN A 98 -3.41 -15.25 2.65
CA ASN A 98 -4.45 -14.48 3.33
C ASN A 98 -5.87 -15.08 3.14
N GLU A 99 -5.94 -16.40 2.91
CA GLU A 99 -7.14 -17.24 2.77
C GLU A 99 -8.09 -16.91 1.61
N VAL A 100 -7.67 -16.13 0.61
CA VAL A 100 -8.54 -15.76 -0.51
C VAL A 100 -8.65 -16.91 -1.54
N PRO A 101 -9.85 -17.47 -1.79
CA PRO A 101 -10.04 -18.56 -2.74
C PRO A 101 -10.05 -18.06 -4.19
N MET A 102 -9.35 -18.75 -5.09
CA MET A 102 -9.26 -18.39 -6.51
C MET A 102 -9.16 -19.66 -7.37
N GLN A 103 -9.78 -19.64 -8.55
CA GLN A 103 -9.57 -20.65 -9.59
C GLN A 103 -8.69 -20.11 -10.73
N GLY A 104 -8.14 -21.04 -11.53
CA GLY A 104 -7.69 -20.80 -12.90
C GLY A 104 -6.48 -19.87 -13.11
N PHE A 105 -5.97 -19.93 -14.34
CA PHE A 105 -4.99 -19.02 -14.91
C PHE A 105 -5.15 -19.07 -16.43
N THR A 106 -5.10 -17.91 -17.09
CA THR A 106 -5.01 -17.84 -18.55
C THR A 106 -3.96 -16.80 -18.91
N SER A 107 -2.74 -17.26 -19.19
CA SER A 107 -1.75 -16.46 -19.92
C SER A 107 -2.35 -16.05 -21.25
N TYR A 108 -2.18 -14.79 -21.63
CA TYR A 108 -2.63 -14.30 -22.93
C TYR A 108 -1.41 -13.96 -23.81
N HIS A 109 -0.93 -14.97 -24.54
CA HIS A 109 0.10 -14.81 -25.58
C HIS A 109 -0.55 -14.93 -26.96
N GLY A 110 -1.13 -13.83 -27.42
CA GLY A 110 -1.82 -13.73 -28.70
C GLY A 110 -3.23 -14.35 -28.72
N ALA A 111 -4.09 -13.99 -29.67
CA ALA A 111 -3.95 -13.00 -30.73
C ALA A 111 -5.24 -12.18 -30.83
N MET A 112 -5.16 -10.93 -31.29
CA MET A 112 -6.36 -10.12 -31.48
C MET A 112 -7.29 -10.79 -32.49
N SER A 113 -8.59 -10.83 -32.17
CA SER A 113 -9.61 -10.97 -33.21
C SER A 113 -10.00 -9.56 -33.67
N ASP A 114 -10.17 -9.35 -34.98
CA ASP A 114 -10.61 -8.07 -35.55
C ASP A 114 -12.09 -7.72 -35.25
N SER A 115 -12.72 -8.44 -34.32
CA SER A 115 -14.07 -8.17 -33.84
C SER A 115 -14.11 -6.93 -32.95
N SER A 116 -15.29 -6.31 -32.83
CA SER A 116 -15.48 -4.94 -32.30
C SER A 116 -15.38 -4.79 -30.77
N GLY A 117 -14.56 -5.61 -30.11
CA GLY A 117 -14.42 -5.62 -28.65
C GLY A 117 -13.50 -4.53 -28.07
N ALA A 118 -13.38 -4.54 -26.75
CA ALA A 118 -12.35 -3.79 -26.03
C ALA A 118 -11.03 -4.58 -25.96
N VAL A 119 -9.90 -3.90 -26.17
CA VAL A 119 -8.55 -4.48 -26.13
C VAL A 119 -7.74 -3.81 -25.03
N VAL A 120 -7.13 -4.63 -24.17
CA VAL A 120 -6.20 -4.20 -23.12
C VAL A 120 -4.78 -4.43 -23.62
N TYR A 121 -3.98 -3.37 -23.62
CA TYR A 121 -2.56 -3.37 -23.98
C TYR A 121 -1.74 -3.24 -22.70
N PHE A 122 -0.82 -4.19 -22.50
CA PHE A 122 0.26 -4.08 -21.53
C PHE A 122 1.50 -3.62 -22.30
N ILE A 123 2.21 -2.63 -21.77
CA ILE A 123 3.41 -2.05 -22.37
C ILE A 123 4.59 -2.39 -21.44
N ASP A 124 5.77 -2.66 -22.01
CA ASP A 124 6.97 -3.09 -21.29
C ASP A 124 7.43 -2.13 -20.18
N ASP A 125 6.96 -0.87 -20.23
CA ASP A 125 7.21 0.15 -19.21
C ASP A 125 6.22 0.08 -18.01
N GLY A 126 5.41 -0.97 -17.94
CA GLY A 126 4.38 -1.19 -16.91
C GLY A 126 3.08 -0.40 -17.13
N ASN A 127 2.94 0.33 -18.24
CA ASN A 127 1.69 1.04 -18.55
C ASN A 127 0.59 0.07 -19.03
N VAL A 128 -0.65 0.39 -18.67
CA VAL A 128 -1.85 -0.32 -19.13
C VAL A 128 -2.74 0.64 -19.89
N VAL A 129 -2.97 0.35 -21.17
CA VAL A 129 -3.81 1.14 -22.07
C VAL A 129 -5.02 0.32 -22.49
N ILE A 130 -6.23 0.86 -22.37
CA ILE A 130 -7.45 0.20 -22.80
C ILE A 130 -8.06 0.97 -23.96
N ARG A 131 -8.36 0.25 -25.05
CA ARG A 131 -9.04 0.80 -26.23
C ARG A 131 -10.36 0.08 -26.48
N HIS A 132 -11.41 0.84 -26.77
CA HIS A 132 -12.74 0.34 -27.17
C HIS A 132 -13.03 0.89 -28.56
N GLU A 133 -13.45 0.04 -29.52
CA GLU A 133 -13.68 0.47 -30.92
C GLU A 133 -12.49 1.27 -31.51
N LYS A 134 -11.26 0.82 -31.24
CA LYS A 134 -9.99 1.47 -31.62
C LYS A 134 -9.72 2.84 -30.96
N ARG A 135 -10.64 3.41 -30.17
CA ARG A 135 -10.44 4.64 -29.39
C ARG A 135 -9.88 4.34 -28.01
N GLU A 136 -8.94 5.16 -27.54
CA GLU A 136 -8.39 5.05 -26.19
C GLU A 136 -9.38 5.56 -25.13
N ILE A 137 -9.58 4.78 -24.06
CA ILE A 137 -10.50 5.12 -22.97
C ILE A 137 -9.81 5.19 -21.60
N PHE A 138 -8.69 4.48 -21.45
CA PHE A 138 -7.90 4.45 -20.21
C PHE A 138 -6.41 4.33 -20.55
N ASN A 139 -5.57 5.04 -19.80
CA ASN A 139 -4.12 5.02 -19.91
C ASN A 139 -3.55 5.17 -18.50
N LEU A 140 -2.97 4.12 -17.94
CA LEU A 140 -2.63 4.05 -16.51
C LEU A 140 -1.70 5.20 -16.10
N LYS A 141 -0.57 5.39 -16.79
CA LYS A 141 0.43 6.41 -16.41
C LYS A 141 -0.09 7.85 -16.46
N GLU A 142 -1.07 8.14 -17.32
CA GLU A 142 -1.75 9.44 -17.28
C GLU A 142 -2.61 9.58 -16.01
N ARG A 143 -3.33 8.52 -15.63
CA ARG A 143 -4.17 8.48 -14.43
C ARG A 143 -3.36 8.48 -13.13
N GLU A 144 -2.23 7.77 -13.08
CA GLU A 144 -1.29 7.81 -11.94
C GLU A 144 -0.91 9.26 -11.58
N LYS A 145 -0.70 10.08 -12.62
CA LYS A 145 -0.36 11.50 -12.52
C LYS A 145 -1.58 12.41 -12.31
N SER A 146 -2.72 12.17 -12.98
CA SER A 146 -3.89 13.06 -12.91
C SER A 146 -4.67 12.90 -11.61
N ASP A 147 -4.73 11.68 -11.08
CA ASP A 147 -5.63 11.30 -9.98
C ASP A 147 -4.91 11.20 -8.64
N GLY A 148 -3.57 11.24 -8.65
CA GLY A 148 -2.75 11.41 -7.47
C GLY A 148 -2.38 10.10 -6.79
N HIS A 149 -2.00 9.08 -7.57
CA HIS A 149 -1.49 7.81 -7.02
C HIS A 149 -0.36 8.10 -6.03
N PHE A 150 -0.30 7.31 -4.96
CA PHE A 150 0.59 7.52 -3.81
C PHE A 150 2.04 7.78 -4.26
N VAL A 151 2.53 7.05 -5.26
CA VAL A 151 3.90 7.21 -5.78
C VAL A 151 4.14 8.60 -6.41
N TYR A 152 3.16 9.14 -7.15
CA TYR A 152 3.24 10.48 -7.76
C TYR A 152 2.98 11.58 -6.74
N THR A 153 2.03 11.37 -5.82
CA THR A 153 1.74 12.29 -4.70
C THR A 153 2.96 12.41 -3.78
N ALA A 154 3.57 11.30 -3.38
CA ALA A 154 4.83 11.29 -2.64
C ALA A 154 5.98 11.94 -3.43
N ARG A 155 6.02 11.84 -4.77
CA ARG A 155 6.98 12.57 -5.62
C ARG A 155 6.72 14.08 -5.62
N ARG A 156 5.46 14.51 -5.68
CA ARG A 156 5.05 15.93 -5.59
C ARG A 156 5.37 16.53 -4.22
N VAL A 157 4.88 15.93 -3.15
CA VAL A 157 5.14 16.31 -1.74
C VAL A 157 6.65 16.42 -1.46
N LYS A 158 7.43 15.42 -1.90
CA LYS A 158 8.90 15.45 -1.83
C LYS A 158 9.50 16.67 -2.54
N ASN A 159 9.02 17.00 -3.74
CA ASN A 159 9.49 18.14 -4.52
C ASN A 159 9.11 19.50 -3.89
N GLN A 160 8.00 19.59 -3.14
CA GLN A 160 7.69 20.78 -2.34
C GLN A 160 8.63 20.87 -1.12
N LEU A 161 8.75 19.80 -0.34
CA LEU A 161 9.63 19.71 0.83
C LEU A 161 11.09 20.08 0.49
N THR A 162 11.60 19.70 -0.68
CA THR A 162 12.96 20.08 -1.10
C THR A 162 13.16 21.58 -1.38
N LYS A 163 12.08 22.36 -1.54
CA LYS A 163 12.11 23.83 -1.64
C LYS A 163 12.09 24.50 -0.26
N ASN A 164 11.51 23.85 0.76
CA ASN A 164 11.52 24.33 2.13
C ASN A 164 12.97 24.36 2.68
N VAL A 165 13.49 25.57 2.92
CA VAL A 165 14.85 25.80 3.45
C VAL A 165 14.96 25.60 4.98
N LEU A 166 13.82 25.56 5.67
CA LEU A 166 13.71 25.31 7.11
C LEU A 166 13.47 23.83 7.44
N ARG A 167 13.41 22.94 6.43
CA ARG A 167 13.33 21.48 6.64
C ARG A 167 14.50 20.98 7.50
N ILE A 168 14.28 19.91 8.24
CA ILE A 168 15.30 19.27 9.06
C ILE A 168 16.34 18.61 8.13
N PRO A 169 17.62 19.04 8.17
CA PRO A 169 18.67 18.46 7.33
C PRO A 169 19.09 17.11 7.90
N ASN A 170 19.48 16.14 7.05
CA ASN A 170 19.73 14.77 7.49
C ASN A 170 20.73 14.67 8.67
N ARG A 171 21.77 15.52 8.67
CA ARG A 171 22.76 15.62 9.75
C ARG A 171 22.20 15.90 11.15
N ALA A 172 21.01 16.47 11.25
CA ALA A 172 20.33 16.70 12.54
C ALA A 172 19.81 15.40 13.17
N LEU A 173 19.75 14.33 12.37
CA LEU A 173 19.32 12.97 12.72
C LEU A 173 20.51 11.98 12.76
N ASP A 174 21.75 12.49 12.79
CA ASP A 174 22.96 11.67 12.97
C ASP A 174 23.10 11.13 14.41
N PRO A 175 22.88 11.92 15.49
CA PRO A 175 22.83 11.40 16.86
C PRO A 175 21.57 10.56 17.11
N ALA A 176 21.59 9.69 18.12
CA ALA A 176 20.43 8.89 18.46
C ALA A 176 19.30 9.70 19.12
N GLY A 177 18.07 9.43 18.72
CA GLY A 177 16.90 10.10 19.25
C GLY A 177 15.56 9.51 18.81
N VAL A 178 14.50 10.18 19.22
CA VAL A 178 13.10 9.79 18.99
C VAL A 178 12.24 11.00 18.63
N PHE A 179 11.10 10.76 18.00
CA PHE A 179 10.01 11.74 17.93
C PHE A 179 8.64 11.07 17.84
N VAL A 180 7.60 11.85 18.10
CA VAL A 180 6.22 11.51 17.76
C VAL A 180 5.85 12.32 16.53
N CYS A 181 5.15 11.72 15.55
CA CYS A 181 4.51 12.44 14.46
C CYS A 181 3.18 11.79 14.13
N ASP A 182 2.09 12.56 14.18
CA ASP A 182 0.69 12.09 14.14
C ASP A 182 0.44 10.88 15.05
N GLY A 183 0.93 10.96 16.30
CA GLY A 183 0.78 9.91 17.31
C GLY A 183 1.59 8.63 17.08
N THR A 184 2.33 8.53 15.97
CA THR A 184 3.27 7.43 15.68
C THR A 184 4.65 7.74 16.24
N VAL A 185 5.33 6.76 16.85
CA VAL A 185 6.70 6.94 17.36
C VAL A 185 7.72 6.53 16.30
N TYR A 186 8.68 7.41 16.07
CA TYR A 186 9.82 7.24 15.17
C TYR A 186 11.12 7.29 15.95
N PHE A 187 12.10 6.52 15.47
CA PHE A 187 13.46 6.44 15.98
C PHE A 187 14.41 6.97 14.91
N PHE A 188 15.51 7.61 15.31
CA PHE A 188 16.53 8.05 14.35
C PHE A 188 17.94 7.90 14.90
N CYS A 189 18.89 7.56 14.01
CA CYS A 189 20.32 7.49 14.28
C CYS A 189 21.07 7.39 12.93
N ARG A 190 22.24 8.02 12.83
CA ARG A 190 23.11 8.05 11.62
C ARG A 190 22.38 8.47 10.33
N GLY A 191 21.52 9.47 10.39
CA GLY A 191 20.84 10.03 9.22
C GLY A 191 19.86 9.03 8.57
N ARG A 192 19.28 8.15 9.39
CA ARG A 192 18.28 7.13 9.04
C ARG A 192 17.12 7.20 10.03
N ILE A 193 15.92 6.86 9.57
CA ILE A 193 14.71 6.78 10.41
C ILE A 193 14.21 5.33 10.45
N GLY A 194 13.78 4.92 11.65
CA GLY A 194 13.06 3.69 11.93
C GLY A 194 11.65 3.98 12.46
N VAL A 195 10.67 3.16 12.10
CA VAL A 195 9.26 3.30 12.53
C VAL A 195 8.67 1.94 12.93
N ILE A 196 7.68 1.94 13.81
CA ILE A 196 6.93 0.74 14.23
C ILE A 196 5.50 0.89 13.70
N ASN A 197 5.04 -0.08 12.91
CA ASN A 197 3.72 -0.12 12.26
C ASN A 197 3.34 1.22 11.60
N PRO A 198 4.01 1.61 10.49
CA PRO A 198 3.82 2.94 9.90
C PRO A 198 2.36 3.19 9.50
N PRO A 199 1.83 4.40 9.72
CA PRO A 199 0.49 4.77 9.33
C PRO A 199 0.38 5.02 7.81
N ALA A 200 -0.82 5.01 7.27
CA ALA A 200 -1.07 5.13 5.82
C ALA A 200 -0.61 6.48 5.24
N ASP A 201 -0.54 7.51 6.07
CA ASP A 201 -0.19 8.90 5.75
C ASP A 201 1.24 9.29 6.18
N TYR A 202 2.07 8.35 6.66
CA TYR A 202 3.42 8.62 7.19
C TYR A 202 4.28 9.55 6.30
N PHE A 203 4.15 9.44 4.98
CA PHE A 203 4.88 10.26 4.01
C PHE A 203 4.46 11.73 4.04
N LEU A 204 3.18 12.00 4.29
CA LEU A 204 2.59 13.33 4.40
C LEU A 204 2.89 13.95 5.76
N SER A 205 2.68 13.19 6.84
CA SER A 205 2.98 13.58 8.24
C SER A 205 4.42 14.06 8.40
N LEU A 206 5.39 13.22 7.99
CA LEU A 206 6.82 13.57 8.05
C LEU A 206 7.14 14.79 7.19
N ALA A 207 6.53 14.93 6.01
CA ALA A 207 6.77 16.08 5.13
C ALA A 207 6.21 17.40 5.70
N HIS A 208 5.06 17.37 6.39
CA HIS A 208 4.54 18.53 7.13
C HIS A 208 5.39 18.89 8.35
N ALA A 209 5.94 17.89 9.05
CA ALA A 209 6.95 18.09 10.10
C ALA A 209 8.30 18.64 9.56
N GLY A 210 8.47 18.75 8.24
CA GLY A 210 9.72 19.16 7.61
C GLY A 210 10.81 18.09 7.65
N ILE A 211 10.47 16.84 7.96
CA ILE A 211 11.35 15.67 7.95
C ILE A 211 11.29 15.02 6.57
N ASP A 212 12.43 14.53 6.08
CA ASP A 212 12.48 13.82 4.80
C ASP A 212 11.94 12.38 4.93
N PRO A 213 10.76 12.04 4.35
CA PRO A 213 10.15 10.73 4.54
C PRO A 213 10.89 9.61 3.78
N ASP A 214 11.77 9.95 2.82
CA ASP A 214 12.62 8.96 2.15
C ASP A 214 13.68 8.38 3.12
N LEU A 215 13.94 8.99 4.28
CA LEU A 215 14.90 8.51 5.29
C LEU A 215 14.41 7.29 6.09
N VAL A 216 13.11 6.98 6.03
CA VAL A 216 12.56 5.74 6.60
C VAL A 216 13.19 4.56 5.87
N SER A 217 13.99 3.79 6.60
CA SER A 217 14.82 2.69 6.06
C SER A 217 14.78 1.44 6.91
N HIS A 218 14.27 1.54 8.14
CA HIS A 218 14.02 0.42 9.03
C HIS A 218 12.56 0.48 9.45
N VAL A 219 11.91 -0.68 9.54
CA VAL A 219 10.50 -0.75 9.95
C VAL A 219 10.24 -2.01 10.75
N VAL A 220 9.49 -1.89 11.84
CA VAL A 220 8.87 -3.05 12.50
C VAL A 220 7.45 -3.19 11.97
N VAL A 221 7.09 -4.38 11.49
CA VAL A 221 5.79 -4.72 10.88
C VAL A 221 5.20 -5.91 11.63
N ASP A 222 4.28 -5.65 12.55
CA ASP A 222 3.60 -6.68 13.34
C ASP A 222 2.41 -7.27 12.59
N GLU A 223 1.68 -6.40 11.89
CA GLU A 223 0.59 -6.71 10.99
C GLU A 223 0.78 -5.94 9.68
N LEU A 224 0.17 -6.42 8.59
CA LEU A 224 0.28 -5.74 7.31
C LEU A 224 -0.67 -4.54 7.25
N THR A 225 -0.12 -3.33 7.42
CA THR A 225 -0.87 -2.06 7.30
C THR A 225 -0.76 -1.46 5.89
N GLU A 226 -1.68 -0.55 5.56
CA GLU A 226 -1.58 0.27 4.34
C GLU A 226 -0.33 1.16 4.32
N GLY A 227 0.15 1.61 5.50
CA GLY A 227 1.43 2.31 5.60
C GLY A 227 2.62 1.45 5.25
N ALA A 228 2.59 0.14 5.58
CA ALA A 228 3.59 -0.81 5.10
C ALA A 228 3.52 -0.98 3.57
N VAL A 229 2.33 -1.17 2.98
CA VAL A 229 2.16 -1.23 1.50
C VAL A 229 2.76 0.00 0.82
N ARG A 230 2.45 1.20 1.35
CA ARG A 230 2.97 2.49 0.83
C ARG A 230 4.48 2.61 1.00
N LEU A 231 5.04 2.21 2.14
CA LEU A 231 6.49 2.21 2.36
C LEU A 231 7.22 1.30 1.36
N PHE A 232 6.68 0.11 1.06
CA PHE A 232 7.25 -0.81 0.08
C PHE A 232 7.13 -0.27 -1.36
N LYS A 233 5.96 0.27 -1.76
CA LYS A 233 5.78 1.03 -3.02
C LYS A 233 6.84 2.13 -3.18
N ARG A 234 7.06 2.90 -2.12
CA ARG A 234 8.03 4.01 -2.13
C ARG A 234 9.47 3.52 -2.22
N ALA A 235 9.84 2.51 -1.43
CA ALA A 235 11.19 1.96 -1.39
C ALA A 235 11.59 1.36 -2.76
N ARG A 236 10.69 0.60 -3.41
CA ARG A 236 10.86 0.09 -4.78
C ARG A 236 11.12 1.22 -5.77
N THR A 237 10.24 2.23 -5.79
CA THR A 237 10.37 3.41 -6.68
C THR A 237 11.68 4.19 -6.47
N ARG A 238 12.33 4.04 -5.32
CA ARG A 238 13.60 4.71 -5.00
C ARG A 238 14.83 3.78 -5.10
N GLY A 239 14.66 2.50 -5.45
CA GLY A 239 15.74 1.50 -5.44
C GLY A 239 16.42 1.38 -4.07
N ARG A 240 15.64 1.48 -2.97
CA ARG A 240 16.18 1.55 -1.60
C ARG A 240 16.10 0.20 -0.89
N ARG A 241 17.16 -0.10 -0.14
CA ARG A 241 17.19 -1.17 0.86
C ARG A 241 16.27 -0.81 2.02
N LEU A 242 15.43 -1.76 2.43
CA LEU A 242 14.53 -1.65 3.58
C LEU A 242 14.83 -2.81 4.54
N VAL A 243 15.14 -2.50 5.80
CA VAL A 243 15.33 -3.49 6.87
C VAL A 243 14.00 -3.68 7.60
N VAL A 244 13.45 -4.89 7.56
CA VAL A 244 12.13 -5.19 8.10
C VAL A 244 12.23 -6.18 9.25
N ASN A 245 11.83 -5.70 10.42
CA ASN A 245 11.70 -6.44 11.65
C ASN A 245 10.25 -6.94 11.78
N THR A 246 10.03 -8.23 12.01
CA THR A 246 8.65 -8.76 12.08
C THR A 246 8.55 -10.12 12.81
N PRO A 247 7.43 -10.40 13.52
CA PRO A 247 7.13 -11.73 14.05
C PRO A 247 6.75 -12.75 12.96
N ASP A 248 5.97 -12.37 11.93
CA ASP A 248 5.69 -13.23 10.77
C ASP A 248 6.49 -12.78 9.53
N LYS A 249 7.75 -13.23 9.53
CA LYS A 249 8.71 -13.12 8.43
C LYS A 249 8.14 -13.57 7.08
N GLU A 250 7.24 -14.55 7.07
CA GLU A 250 6.74 -15.20 5.86
C GLU A 250 5.50 -14.48 5.29
N VAL A 251 4.63 -13.90 6.14
CA VAL A 251 3.59 -12.94 5.72
C VAL A 251 4.23 -11.70 5.12
N VAL A 252 5.19 -11.09 5.81
CA VAL A 252 5.88 -9.89 5.31
C VAL A 252 6.67 -10.17 4.04
N ARG A 253 7.38 -11.31 3.95
CA ARG A 253 8.01 -11.74 2.69
C ARG A 253 7.00 -11.93 1.57
N SER A 254 5.81 -12.46 1.85
CA SER A 254 4.78 -12.61 0.81
C SER A 254 4.29 -11.27 0.25
N LEU A 255 4.22 -10.21 1.07
CA LEU A 255 3.95 -8.83 0.61
C LEU A 255 5.15 -8.27 -0.16
N ALA A 256 6.36 -8.40 0.39
CA ALA A 256 7.60 -7.94 -0.21
C ALA A 256 7.83 -8.49 -1.61
N ASN A 257 7.55 -9.79 -1.80
CA ASN A 257 7.67 -10.49 -3.07
C ASN A 257 6.78 -9.92 -4.18
N LEU A 258 5.76 -9.10 -3.88
CA LEU A 258 4.99 -8.38 -4.89
C LEU A 258 5.78 -7.22 -5.52
N PHE A 259 6.77 -6.67 -4.80
CA PHE A 259 7.52 -5.46 -5.19
C PHE A 259 8.93 -5.73 -5.75
N VAL A 260 9.37 -6.99 -5.81
CA VAL A 260 10.56 -7.41 -6.57
C VAL A 260 10.21 -7.43 -8.07
N GLY A 261 11.13 -7.08 -8.98
CA GLY A 261 10.82 -7.10 -10.41
C GLY A 261 11.86 -6.42 -11.30
N SER A 262 11.66 -6.54 -12.61
CA SER A 262 12.59 -6.09 -13.68
C SER A 262 12.98 -4.60 -13.63
N GLU A 263 12.12 -3.73 -13.09
CA GLU A 263 12.47 -2.33 -12.82
C GLU A 263 12.38 -1.99 -11.33
N GLY A 264 13.53 -1.52 -10.80
CA GLY A 264 13.67 -0.94 -9.47
C GLY A 264 13.70 -1.96 -8.34
N ASP A 265 14.77 -2.76 -8.24
CA ASP A 265 14.90 -3.81 -7.22
C ASP A 265 14.74 -3.28 -5.78
N LEU A 266 13.62 -3.64 -5.15
CA LEU A 266 13.42 -3.48 -3.72
C LEU A 266 14.25 -4.54 -2.98
N THR A 267 15.38 -4.12 -2.41
CA THR A 267 16.17 -4.99 -1.52
C THR A 267 15.53 -5.00 -0.12
N VAL A 268 14.84 -6.09 0.24
CA VAL A 268 14.29 -6.28 1.60
C VAL A 268 15.18 -7.23 2.40
N GLU A 269 15.64 -6.78 3.56
CA GLU A 269 16.26 -7.63 4.57
C GLU A 269 15.26 -7.91 5.69
N TYR A 270 15.33 -9.13 6.27
CA TYR A 270 14.31 -9.63 7.17
C TYR A 270 14.91 -10.12 8.49
N GLU A 271 14.75 -9.32 9.52
CA GLU A 271 15.12 -9.63 10.89
C GLU A 271 13.87 -10.21 11.59
N GLN A 272 13.99 -11.43 12.12
CA GLN A 272 12.85 -12.08 12.77
C GLN A 272 12.80 -11.63 14.23
N THR A 273 11.79 -10.84 14.58
CA THR A 273 11.59 -10.39 15.96
C THR A 273 10.79 -11.42 16.74
N PRO A 274 11.14 -11.74 17.99
CA PRO A 274 10.25 -12.51 18.84
C PRO A 274 9.01 -11.66 19.18
N SER A 275 7.88 -12.30 19.48
CA SER A 275 6.65 -11.62 19.92
C SER A 275 6.78 -11.00 21.32
N SER A 276 7.74 -11.47 22.12
CA SER A 276 8.12 -10.91 23.42
C SER A 276 9.64 -10.99 23.63
N GLY A 277 10.19 -10.12 24.49
CA GLY A 277 11.65 -10.02 24.68
C GLY A 277 12.34 -9.13 23.64
N SER A 278 13.66 -9.26 23.51
CA SER A 278 14.52 -8.22 22.92
C SER A 278 15.07 -8.56 21.53
N PHE A 279 15.23 -7.54 20.68
CA PHE A 279 15.81 -7.61 19.34
C PHE A 279 16.52 -6.30 18.94
N PRO A 280 17.54 -6.34 18.05
CA PRO A 280 18.18 -5.14 17.53
C PRO A 280 17.27 -4.40 16.55
N PHE A 281 17.38 -3.07 16.48
CA PHE A 281 16.66 -2.23 15.53
C PHE A 281 17.49 -0.97 15.22
N MET A 282 18.02 -0.87 14.00
CA MET A 282 19.06 0.12 13.67
C MET A 282 20.29 -0.03 14.57
N ASP A 283 20.46 0.88 15.55
CA ASP A 283 21.51 0.88 16.57
C ASP A 283 20.91 0.79 17.99
N PHE A 284 19.58 0.67 18.09
CA PHE A 284 18.81 0.46 19.32
C PHE A 284 18.63 -1.03 19.60
N THR A 285 18.35 -1.37 20.85
CA THR A 285 17.75 -2.66 21.22
C THR A 285 16.32 -2.39 21.70
N LEU A 286 15.34 -2.96 21.02
CA LEU A 286 13.93 -2.91 21.40
C LEU A 286 13.58 -4.16 22.22
N SER A 287 12.67 -4.04 23.17
CA SER A 287 12.19 -5.15 24.01
C SER A 287 10.69 -5.05 24.27
N ARG A 288 9.95 -6.14 24.00
CA ARG A 288 8.48 -6.14 23.95
C ARG A 288 7.81 -6.78 25.16
N SER A 289 6.77 -6.11 25.66
CA SER A 289 5.98 -6.52 26.84
C SER A 289 4.48 -6.21 26.63
N GLY A 290 3.90 -6.84 25.61
CA GLY A 290 2.58 -6.48 25.07
C GLY A 290 2.68 -5.27 24.15
N GLU A 291 1.76 -4.31 24.30
CA GLU A 291 1.80 -3.01 23.60
C GLU A 291 3.01 -2.14 23.99
N ASP A 292 3.61 -2.40 25.15
CA ASP A 292 4.78 -1.68 25.65
C ASP A 292 6.07 -2.10 24.92
N ILE A 293 6.83 -1.10 24.47
CA ILE A 293 8.13 -1.30 23.82
C ILE A 293 9.20 -0.53 24.59
N ALA A 294 10.05 -1.25 25.33
CA ALA A 294 11.21 -0.69 26.00
C ALA A 294 12.38 -0.56 25.02
N VAL A 295 12.96 0.62 24.92
CA VAL A 295 14.01 1.01 23.98
C VAL A 295 15.28 1.28 24.76
N SER A 296 16.40 0.69 24.36
CA SER A 296 17.73 1.01 24.91
C SER A 296 18.72 1.35 23.80
N HIS A 297 19.65 2.26 24.13
CA HIS A 297 20.74 2.72 23.26
C HIS A 297 21.96 3.01 24.14
N PRO A 298 23.21 2.78 23.68
CA PRO A 298 24.40 3.09 24.48
C PRO A 298 24.51 4.54 24.95
N GLU A 299 23.91 5.48 24.20
CA GLU A 299 23.89 6.92 24.54
C GLU A 299 22.73 7.32 25.46
N PHE A 300 21.69 6.49 25.65
CA PHE A 300 20.55 6.79 26.53
C PHE A 300 20.92 6.39 27.98
N PRO A 301 20.75 7.25 29.00
CA PRO A 301 21.13 6.91 30.38
C PRO A 301 20.18 5.87 31.00
N ASP A 302 18.89 6.02 30.76
CA ASP A 302 17.82 5.12 31.20
C ASP A 302 17.15 4.48 29.97
N SER A 303 16.52 3.31 30.15
CA SER A 303 15.66 2.74 29.10
C SER A 303 14.41 3.60 28.89
N LEU A 304 14.03 3.79 27.63
CA LEU A 304 12.87 4.56 27.20
C LEU A 304 11.70 3.63 26.88
N LEU A 305 10.67 3.64 27.73
CA LEU A 305 9.43 2.90 27.53
C LEU A 305 8.50 3.67 26.58
N VAL A 306 8.27 3.19 25.37
CA VAL A 306 7.16 3.65 24.54
C VAL A 306 5.90 2.95 25.04
N SER A 307 4.98 3.72 25.63
CA SER A 307 3.69 3.22 26.09
C SER A 307 2.70 4.36 26.33
N ASN A 308 1.45 4.15 25.92
CA ASN A 308 0.33 5.05 26.21
C ASN A 308 -0.41 4.70 27.51
N GLN A 309 0.05 3.69 28.26
CA GLN A 309 -0.47 3.31 29.57
C GLN A 309 0.48 3.81 30.67
N THR A 310 0.01 4.64 31.62
CA THR A 310 0.84 5.10 32.74
C THR A 310 1.10 3.95 33.73
N ARG A 311 2.25 3.28 33.61
CA ARG A 311 2.58 2.11 34.46
C ARG A 311 3.36 2.52 35.72
N ALA A 312 2.88 2.05 36.87
CA ALA A 312 3.48 2.33 38.17
C ALA A 312 4.75 1.48 38.43
N ARG A 313 5.82 1.70 37.66
CA ARG A 313 7.14 1.11 37.93
C ARG A 313 7.82 1.78 39.13
N THR A 314 8.52 0.99 39.93
CA THR A 314 9.31 1.40 41.10
C THR A 314 10.63 2.07 40.74
N ASP A 315 11.21 1.64 39.63
CA ASP A 315 12.62 1.88 39.29
C ASP A 315 12.80 3.19 38.51
N ALA A 316 14.03 3.52 38.12
CA ALA A 316 14.28 4.62 37.19
C ALA A 316 13.84 4.23 35.77
N PHE A 317 13.06 5.09 35.12
CA PHE A 317 12.64 4.90 33.72
C PHE A 317 12.30 6.22 33.04
N MET A 318 12.48 6.27 31.72
CA MET A 318 11.79 7.21 30.86
C MET A 318 10.57 6.52 30.24
N GLN A 319 9.47 7.26 30.03
CA GLN A 319 8.30 6.81 29.30
C GLN A 319 7.85 7.89 28.32
N LEU A 320 7.78 7.54 27.04
CA LEU A 320 7.18 8.35 25.97
C LEU A 320 5.75 7.85 25.72
N SER A 321 4.75 8.71 25.96
CA SER A 321 3.40 8.51 25.47
C SER A 321 3.17 9.36 24.23
N SER A 322 2.85 8.69 23.12
CA SER A 322 2.53 9.36 21.87
C SER A 322 1.15 9.99 21.86
N SER A 323 0.15 9.36 22.51
CA SER A 323 -1.21 9.90 22.60
C SER A 323 -1.34 11.10 23.53
N ALA A 324 -0.53 11.17 24.61
CA ALA A 324 -0.49 12.31 25.51
C ALA A 324 0.48 13.42 25.03
N GLY A 325 1.42 13.11 24.14
CA GLY A 325 2.50 14.02 23.76
C GLY A 325 3.40 14.37 24.94
N THR A 326 3.79 13.38 25.75
CA THR A 326 4.60 13.60 26.97
C THR A 326 5.75 12.62 27.10
N LEU A 327 6.85 13.14 27.66
CA LEU A 327 7.99 12.37 28.16
C LEU A 327 7.97 12.45 29.68
N THR A 328 7.54 11.37 30.31
CA THR A 328 7.64 11.18 31.76
C THR A 328 8.99 10.56 32.08
N ARG A 329 9.72 11.07 33.07
CA ARG A 329 10.91 10.40 33.62
C ARG A 329 10.83 10.31 35.13
N ARG A 330 10.95 9.10 35.63
CA ARG A 330 11.02 8.78 37.06
C ARG A 330 12.47 8.52 37.45
N THR A 331 12.91 9.13 38.55
CA THR A 331 14.23 8.88 39.14
C THR A 331 14.04 8.69 40.65
N GLY A 332 13.89 7.43 41.06
CA GLY A 332 13.54 7.05 42.42
C GLY A 332 12.15 7.54 42.86
N ARG A 333 12.12 8.60 43.66
CA ARG A 333 10.88 9.26 44.13
C ARG A 333 10.49 10.48 43.30
N GLU A 334 11.42 11.09 42.57
CA GLU A 334 11.13 12.25 41.74
C GLU A 334 10.54 11.78 40.40
N THR A 335 9.55 12.53 39.88
CA THR A 335 8.93 12.28 38.57
C THR A 335 8.77 13.61 37.86
N THR A 336 9.37 13.70 36.67
CA THR A 336 9.25 14.86 35.78
C THR A 336 8.40 14.49 34.58
N VAL A 337 7.60 15.43 34.08
CA VAL A 337 6.77 15.25 32.89
C VAL A 337 6.98 16.47 32.00
N GLU A 338 7.70 16.31 30.90
CA GLU A 338 7.88 17.35 29.89
C GLU A 338 6.97 17.09 28.69
N LYS A 339 6.53 18.16 28.04
CA LYS A 339 5.71 18.06 26.82
C LYS A 339 6.61 17.79 25.62
N VAL A 340 6.27 16.75 24.88
CA VAL A 340 6.83 16.42 23.56
C VAL A 340 5.96 17.10 22.51
N PHE A 341 6.60 17.80 21.57
CA PHE A 341 5.91 18.41 20.44
C PHE A 341 5.89 17.43 19.26
N ASP A 342 4.74 17.33 18.61
CA ASP A 342 4.56 16.46 17.45
C ASP A 342 5.37 16.98 16.24
N GLY A 343 5.93 16.06 15.46
CA GLY A 343 6.83 16.31 14.34
C GLY A 343 8.26 16.71 14.71
N PHE A 344 8.62 16.88 15.98
CA PHE A 344 9.93 17.44 16.37
C PHE A 344 10.93 16.35 16.79
N PRO A 345 12.09 16.18 16.10
CA PRO A 345 13.15 15.27 16.53
C PRO A 345 13.76 15.65 17.88
N TYR A 346 13.77 14.73 18.83
CA TYR A 346 14.45 14.88 20.13
C TYR A 346 15.67 13.96 20.22
N ARG A 347 16.87 14.55 20.23
CA ARG A 347 18.13 13.88 20.52
C ARG A 347 18.23 13.64 22.03
N ILE A 348 18.64 12.45 22.47
CA ILE A 348 18.77 12.12 23.89
C ILE A 348 20.26 12.03 24.25
N THR A 349 20.71 12.86 25.21
CA THR A 349 22.15 12.98 25.54
C THR A 349 22.45 12.78 27.02
N ARG A 350 23.44 11.91 27.28
CA ARG A 350 24.13 11.78 28.58
C ARG A 350 25.02 12.97 28.91
N LYS A 351 25.58 13.67 27.91
CA LYS A 351 26.44 14.83 28.16
C LYS A 351 25.56 16.04 28.51
N THR A 352 25.52 16.38 29.80
CA THR A 352 25.11 17.72 30.24
C THR A 352 26.13 18.74 29.73
N PRO A 353 25.72 19.81 29.02
CA PRO A 353 26.63 20.79 28.45
C PRO A 353 27.25 21.66 29.54
N THR A 354 28.25 22.48 29.21
CA THR A 354 28.58 23.63 30.05
C THR A 354 27.53 24.74 29.92
N VAL A 355 27.52 25.70 30.84
CA VAL A 355 26.69 26.91 30.73
C VAL A 355 26.97 27.63 29.40
N ASP A 356 28.24 27.78 29.04
CA ASP A 356 28.66 28.50 27.84
C ASP A 356 28.30 27.73 26.55
N GLU A 357 28.47 26.39 26.55
CA GLU A 357 28.00 25.52 25.46
C GLU A 357 26.48 25.64 25.26
N PHE A 358 25.70 25.68 26.36
CA PHE A 358 24.25 25.83 26.30
C PHE A 358 23.85 27.21 25.76
N VAL A 359 24.42 28.29 26.30
CA VAL A 359 24.10 29.67 25.87
C VAL A 359 24.47 29.87 24.40
N ALA A 360 25.67 29.46 23.98
CA ALA A 360 26.12 29.59 22.59
C ALA A 360 25.25 28.82 21.59
N THR A 361 24.68 27.67 22.00
CA THR A 361 23.90 26.78 21.12
C THR A 361 22.41 27.11 21.10
N TYR A 362 21.77 27.20 22.28
CA TYR A 362 20.31 27.28 22.39
C TYR A 362 19.78 28.69 22.62
N VAL A 363 20.61 29.61 23.12
CA VAL A 363 20.24 31.02 23.29
C VAL A 363 20.77 31.82 22.10
N ASP A 364 22.09 32.02 22.01
CA ASP A 364 22.71 32.80 20.94
C ASP A 364 22.58 32.14 19.57
N GLY A 365 22.54 30.81 19.48
CA GLY A 365 22.30 30.09 18.24
C GLY A 365 20.90 30.38 17.67
N VAL A 366 19.86 30.28 18.49
CA VAL A 366 18.48 30.64 18.10
C VAL A 366 18.38 32.13 17.74
N VAL A 367 19.01 33.01 18.52
CA VAL A 367 19.03 34.47 18.26
C VAL A 367 19.72 34.81 16.93
N ARG A 368 20.82 34.13 16.63
CA ARG A 368 21.59 34.29 15.39
C ARG A 368 20.81 33.78 14.18
N SER A 369 20.24 32.57 14.27
CA SER A 369 19.43 31.99 13.20
C SER A 369 18.17 32.82 12.92
N ALA A 370 17.48 33.31 13.95
CA ALA A 370 16.26 34.12 13.80
C ALA A 370 16.49 35.63 13.62
N ARG A 371 17.74 36.09 13.46
CA ARG A 371 18.08 37.53 13.51
C ARG A 371 17.38 38.37 12.43
N GLU A 372 17.06 37.78 11.29
CA GLU A 372 16.39 38.50 10.19
C GLU A 372 14.87 38.54 10.37
N ALA A 373 14.25 37.43 10.79
CA ALA A 373 12.80 37.41 11.10
C ALA A 373 12.45 38.17 12.40
N MET A 374 13.40 38.37 13.32
CA MET A 374 13.22 39.22 14.49
C MET A 374 13.33 40.70 14.13
N GLY A 375 12.18 41.40 14.18
CA GLY A 375 12.12 42.86 14.09
C GLY A 375 12.93 43.56 15.20
N GLU A 376 13.40 44.77 14.92
CA GLU A 376 14.46 45.44 15.69
C GLU A 376 14.18 45.57 17.20
N LYS A 377 12.95 45.92 17.61
CA LYS A 377 12.55 45.95 19.03
C LYS A 377 12.77 44.61 19.73
N ARG A 378 12.49 43.50 19.04
CA ARG A 378 12.63 42.14 19.57
C ARG A 378 14.11 41.76 19.67
N ARG A 379 14.94 42.17 18.71
CA ARG A 379 16.42 42.01 18.79
C ARG A 379 17.01 42.76 19.98
N GLN A 380 16.61 44.02 20.17
CA GLN A 380 17.04 44.82 21.32
C GLN A 380 16.57 44.21 22.65
N PHE A 381 15.35 43.69 22.70
CA PHE A 381 14.83 43.00 23.89
C PHE A 381 15.59 41.71 24.20
N VAL A 382 15.90 40.88 23.20
CA VAL A 382 16.64 39.64 23.43
C VAL A 382 18.12 39.90 23.72
N SER A 383 18.75 40.92 23.13
CA SER A 383 20.09 41.36 23.55
C SER A 383 20.09 41.74 25.04
N LEU A 384 19.18 42.62 25.45
CA LEU A 384 19.01 43.03 26.86
C LEU A 384 18.76 41.83 27.80
N LEU A 385 18.05 40.80 27.33
CA LEU A 385 17.79 39.58 28.08
C LEU A 385 19.05 38.70 28.18
N ASN A 386 19.80 38.51 27.09
CA ASN A 386 21.06 37.77 27.08
C ASN A 386 22.12 38.49 27.97
N ASP A 387 22.21 39.82 27.89
CA ASP A 387 23.05 40.65 28.76
C ASP A 387 22.67 40.45 30.25
N CYS A 388 21.37 40.41 30.57
CA CYS A 388 20.87 40.17 31.91
C CYS A 388 21.19 38.75 32.42
N VAL A 389 21.09 37.73 31.55
CA VAL A 389 21.49 36.34 31.86
C VAL A 389 23.01 36.23 32.06
N ALA A 390 23.81 36.89 31.22
CA ALA A 390 25.27 36.92 31.36
C ALA A 390 25.70 37.61 32.65
N ASP A 391 25.07 38.73 33.03
CA ASP A 391 25.30 39.41 34.31
C ASP A 391 24.87 38.56 35.51
N ALA A 392 23.76 37.80 35.39
CA ALA A 392 23.32 36.85 36.42
C ALA A 392 24.35 35.74 36.65
N LEU A 393 24.82 35.11 35.57
CA LEU A 393 25.85 34.06 35.59
C LEU A 393 27.19 34.57 36.12
N ALA A 394 27.59 35.79 35.73
CA ALA A 394 28.76 36.50 36.24
C ALA A 394 28.61 37.04 37.68
N ARG A 395 27.50 36.72 38.37
CA ARG A 395 27.21 37.06 39.78
C ARG A 395 27.15 38.57 40.06
N LYS A 396 26.82 39.39 39.07
CA LYS A 396 26.64 40.85 39.21
C LYS A 396 25.25 41.18 39.80
N ASP A 397 25.03 42.43 40.19
CA ASP A 397 23.67 42.91 40.51
C ASP A 397 22.87 43.14 39.22
N ILE A 398 21.84 42.33 39.02
CA ILE A 398 20.93 42.42 37.86
C ILE A 398 19.74 43.37 38.10
N SER A 399 19.59 43.99 39.27
CA SER A 399 18.39 44.77 39.63
C SER A 399 18.03 45.85 38.60
N ARG A 400 19.04 46.44 37.96
CA ARG A 400 18.87 47.46 36.91
C ARG A 400 18.49 46.87 35.54
N SER A 401 19.18 45.82 35.09
CA SER A 401 18.89 45.15 33.82
C SER A 401 17.53 44.44 33.89
N LEU A 402 17.27 43.69 34.97
CA LEU A 402 15.98 43.03 35.25
C LEU A 402 14.80 44.01 35.24
N LYS A 403 14.93 45.19 35.86
CA LYS A 403 13.89 46.24 35.79
C LYS A 403 13.61 46.68 34.35
N THR A 404 14.66 46.81 33.54
CA THR A 404 14.55 47.19 32.12
C THR A 404 13.90 46.07 31.30
N VAL A 405 14.29 44.81 31.53
CA VAL A 405 13.66 43.62 30.92
C VAL A 405 12.17 43.58 31.29
N LYS A 406 11.82 43.75 32.57
CA LYS A 406 10.42 43.73 33.04
C LYS A 406 9.55 44.88 32.47
N THR A 407 10.14 46.04 32.18
CA THR A 407 9.45 47.10 31.43
C THR A 407 9.27 46.72 29.96
N ARG A 408 10.32 46.26 29.28
CA ARG A 408 10.30 45.94 27.85
C ARG A 408 9.51 44.67 27.50
N ALA A 409 9.43 43.69 28.39
CA ALA A 409 8.70 42.44 28.15
C ALA A 409 7.24 42.71 27.73
N LYS A 410 6.56 43.65 28.42
CA LYS A 410 5.20 44.08 28.11
C LYS A 410 5.04 44.74 26.73
N GLU A 411 6.11 45.28 26.16
CA GLU A 411 6.10 45.86 24.81
C GLU A 411 6.22 44.79 23.70
N VAL A 412 6.59 43.55 24.04
CA VAL A 412 6.84 42.46 23.09
C VAL A 412 5.92 41.25 23.32
N GLU A 413 5.34 41.10 24.52
CA GLU A 413 4.39 40.04 24.86
C GLU A 413 3.09 40.09 24.01
N ALA A 414 2.64 41.29 23.63
CA ALA A 414 1.50 41.50 22.74
C ALA A 414 1.75 41.07 21.27
N ASP A 415 3.01 40.77 20.92
CA ASP A 415 3.51 40.70 19.55
C ASP A 415 3.63 39.24 19.01
N GLY A 416 3.21 38.26 19.83
CA GLY A 416 2.90 36.87 19.43
C GLY A 416 4.05 36.01 18.88
N PHE A 417 5.30 36.46 18.97
CA PHE A 417 6.37 35.93 18.12
C PHE A 417 7.10 34.70 18.66
N PHE A 418 6.93 33.58 17.95
CA PHE A 418 7.47 32.25 18.28
C PHE A 418 8.95 32.22 18.72
N THR A 419 9.85 32.96 18.04
CA THR A 419 11.30 32.86 18.31
C THR A 419 11.67 33.41 19.68
N LEU A 420 10.92 34.39 20.20
CA LEU A 420 11.13 34.93 21.55
C LEU A 420 10.72 33.90 22.60
N SER A 421 9.55 33.27 22.44
CA SER A 421 9.10 32.21 23.33
C SER A 421 10.03 30.99 23.30
N LEU A 422 10.67 30.70 22.16
CA LEU A 422 11.70 29.67 22.04
C LEU A 422 12.95 30.01 22.86
N VAL A 423 13.48 31.24 22.71
CA VAL A 423 14.59 31.74 23.55
C VAL A 423 14.22 31.71 25.03
N LEU A 424 12.99 32.09 25.39
CA LEU A 424 12.52 32.08 26.78
C LEU A 424 12.40 30.66 27.35
N LYS A 425 11.85 29.67 26.62
CA LYS A 425 11.87 28.26 27.05
C LYS A 425 13.30 27.75 27.20
N ASN A 426 14.20 28.09 26.29
CA ASN A 426 15.62 27.71 26.40
C ASN A 426 16.31 28.35 27.62
N ILE A 427 16.03 29.61 27.93
CA ILE A 427 16.52 30.26 29.17
C ILE A 427 15.94 29.57 30.41
N ASN A 428 14.64 29.29 30.45
CA ASN A 428 14.05 28.52 31.55
C ASN A 428 14.68 27.13 31.70
N SER A 429 15.00 26.46 30.60
CA SER A 429 15.72 25.19 30.58
C SER A 429 17.15 25.32 31.14
N LEU A 430 17.91 26.36 30.79
CA LEU A 430 19.20 26.66 31.42
C LEU A 430 19.08 26.82 32.95
N ILE A 431 18.03 27.52 33.40
CA ILE A 431 17.73 27.68 34.82
C ILE A 431 17.48 26.32 35.47
N THR A 432 16.59 25.49 34.90
CA THR A 432 16.31 24.14 35.43
C THR A 432 17.56 23.25 35.50
N LEU A 433 18.48 23.32 34.54
CA LEU A 433 19.76 22.58 34.60
C LEU A 433 20.65 23.05 35.76
N ILE A 434 20.76 24.37 35.96
CA ILE A 434 21.47 24.99 37.09
C ILE A 434 20.79 24.65 38.42
N GLU A 435 19.47 24.49 38.43
CA GLU A 435 18.73 24.06 39.61
C GLU A 435 18.94 22.57 39.96
N ALA A 436 19.07 21.72 38.94
CA ALA A 436 19.20 20.28 39.06
C ALA A 436 20.62 19.81 39.45
N GLY A 437 21.67 20.56 39.11
CA GLY A 437 23.04 20.25 39.53
C GLY A 437 24.17 20.83 38.67
N MET A 438 23.88 21.48 37.55
CA MET A 438 24.91 22.14 36.73
C MET A 438 25.63 23.23 37.58
N PRO A 439 26.97 23.23 37.66
CA PRO A 439 27.69 24.00 38.66
C PRO A 439 27.62 25.52 38.43
N ALA A 440 26.85 26.21 39.27
CA ALA A 440 26.78 27.66 39.33
C ALA A 440 26.88 28.16 40.79
N GLY A 441 27.26 29.43 40.98
CA GLY A 441 27.25 30.05 42.30
C GLY A 441 25.83 30.30 42.80
N GLN A 442 25.58 30.20 44.11
CA GLN A 442 24.25 30.44 44.70
C GLN A 442 23.64 31.79 44.30
N HIS A 443 24.45 32.85 44.21
CA HIS A 443 24.03 34.17 43.70
C HIS A 443 23.50 34.12 42.26
N ALA A 444 24.13 33.33 41.37
CA ALA A 444 23.66 33.18 40.00
C ALA A 444 22.30 32.47 39.95
N ARG A 445 22.08 31.43 40.76
CA ARG A 445 20.76 30.78 40.89
C ARG A 445 19.68 31.75 41.38
N GLY A 446 19.99 32.58 42.37
CA GLY A 446 19.08 33.62 42.87
C GLY A 446 18.74 34.69 41.83
N ASN A 447 19.74 35.18 41.08
CA ASN A 447 19.54 36.12 39.99
C ASN A 447 18.73 35.52 38.84
N LEU A 448 19.04 34.29 38.44
CA LEU A 448 18.32 33.57 37.40
C LEU A 448 16.85 33.30 37.77
N GLN A 449 16.57 32.95 39.03
CA GLN A 449 15.20 32.83 39.53
C GLN A 449 14.40 34.13 39.34
N GLN A 450 15.00 35.29 39.65
CA GLN A 450 14.34 36.58 39.43
C GLN A 450 14.05 36.85 37.94
N ILE A 451 14.88 36.35 37.01
CA ILE A 451 14.62 36.41 35.56
C ILE A 451 13.44 35.49 35.20
N ARG A 452 13.38 34.27 35.77
CA ARG A 452 12.22 33.35 35.57
C ARG A 452 10.91 34.02 35.98
N ASP A 453 10.90 34.72 37.12
CA ASP A 453 9.75 35.43 37.69
C ASP A 453 9.34 36.74 36.95
N VAL A 454 10.00 37.11 35.86
CA VAL A 454 9.55 38.21 34.99
C VAL A 454 8.43 37.79 34.04
N PHE A 455 8.41 36.52 33.60
CA PHE A 455 7.51 36.02 32.56
C PHE A 455 6.52 34.99 33.13
N PRO A 456 5.24 35.00 32.73
CA PRO A 456 4.27 34.02 33.19
C PRO A 456 4.56 32.63 32.60
N ALA A 457 4.18 31.57 33.31
CA ALA A 457 4.40 30.18 32.91
C ALA A 457 3.95 29.86 31.47
N SER A 458 2.85 30.48 31.02
CA SER A 458 2.31 30.36 29.65
C SER A 458 3.30 30.77 28.55
N VAL A 459 4.17 31.75 28.78
CA VAL A 459 5.15 32.21 27.77
C VAL A 459 6.27 31.19 27.54
N TYR A 460 6.54 30.32 28.53
CA TYR A 460 7.46 29.19 28.41
C TYR A 460 6.82 27.94 27.79
N HIS A 461 5.51 27.97 27.51
CA HIS A 461 4.79 26.95 26.75
C HIS A 461 4.31 27.52 25.40
N PRO A 462 5.21 27.88 24.47
CA PRO A 462 4.80 28.32 23.15
C PRO A 462 3.96 27.28 22.42
N ASN A 463 2.98 27.76 21.66
CA ASN A 463 2.26 26.98 20.65
C ASN A 463 3.16 26.76 19.41
N LEU A 464 4.31 26.10 19.59
CA LEU A 464 5.30 25.86 18.53
C LEU A 464 4.66 25.18 17.31
N VAL A 465 3.76 24.24 17.58
CA VAL A 465 2.96 23.49 16.58
C VAL A 465 2.23 24.42 15.60
N THR A 466 1.65 25.53 16.07
CA THR A 466 0.87 26.43 15.19
C THR A 466 1.73 27.29 14.27
N ALA A 467 3.05 27.30 14.44
CA ALA A 467 3.96 28.04 13.55
C ALA A 467 4.46 27.19 12.36
N GLY A 468 4.35 25.86 12.43
CA GLY A 468 4.84 24.94 11.39
C GLY A 468 6.36 24.95 11.16
N ILE A 469 7.13 25.67 11.99
CA ILE A 469 8.59 25.83 11.84
C ILE A 469 9.28 24.60 12.43
N PRO A 470 10.02 23.80 11.64
CA PRO A 470 10.70 22.62 12.16
C PRO A 470 11.76 22.99 13.19
N LEU A 471 11.75 22.31 14.34
CA LEU A 471 12.73 22.45 15.41
C LEU A 471 13.42 21.12 15.67
N ILE A 472 14.58 21.18 16.33
CA ILE A 472 15.25 19.99 16.85
C ILE A 472 15.46 20.17 18.35
N GLY A 473 14.91 19.26 19.14
CA GLY A 473 15.08 19.19 20.58
C GLY A 473 16.35 18.42 20.98
N ASP A 474 16.97 18.86 22.06
CA ASP A 474 18.03 18.17 22.78
C ASP A 474 17.55 17.94 24.21
N LEU A 475 17.43 16.66 24.61
CA LEU A 475 16.98 16.23 25.93
C LEU A 475 18.18 15.98 26.83
N PHE A 476 18.41 16.93 27.74
CA PHE A 476 19.42 16.80 28.79
C PHE A 476 18.82 16.07 29.99
N LEU A 477 19.50 15.01 30.41
CA LEU A 477 19.05 14.12 31.48
C LEU A 477 20.02 14.23 32.66
N THR A 478 19.55 14.87 33.73
CA THR A 478 20.28 15.06 34.99
C THR A 478 19.77 14.11 36.06
N GLU A 479 20.35 14.10 37.27
CA GLU A 479 19.85 13.29 38.38
C GLU A 479 18.40 13.63 38.80
N LYS A 480 17.95 14.88 38.57
CA LYS A 480 16.70 15.43 39.13
C LYS A 480 15.71 15.97 38.10
N ALA A 481 16.18 16.23 36.88
CA ALA A 481 15.39 16.86 35.84
C ALA A 481 15.66 16.29 34.44
N THR A 482 14.56 16.11 33.71
CA THR A 482 14.52 16.05 32.23
C THR A 482 14.42 17.49 31.72
N VAL A 483 15.34 17.93 30.87
CA VAL A 483 15.33 19.31 30.39
C VAL A 483 15.48 19.37 28.86
N PRO A 484 14.41 19.72 28.12
CA PRO A 484 14.49 19.96 26.69
C PRO A 484 15.02 21.37 26.41
N ALA A 485 16.05 21.47 25.58
CA ALA A 485 16.42 22.69 24.87
C ALA A 485 16.13 22.52 23.38
N TYR A 486 15.94 23.63 22.66
CA TYR A 486 15.48 23.61 21.27
C TYR A 486 16.40 24.44 20.37
N SER A 487 16.74 23.88 19.21
CA SER A 487 17.59 24.49 18.19
C SER A 487 16.84 24.67 16.86
N LEU A 488 17.23 25.67 16.09
CA LEU A 488 16.75 25.92 14.73
C LEU A 488 17.65 25.18 13.73
N PRO A 489 17.11 24.40 12.76
CA PRO A 489 17.91 23.66 11.78
C PRO A 489 18.67 24.55 10.78
N SER A 490 18.12 25.74 10.52
CA SER A 490 18.55 26.72 9.52
C SER A 490 18.34 28.15 10.03
N ASN A 491 18.89 29.14 9.33
CA ASN A 491 18.55 30.55 9.56
C ASN A 491 17.08 30.81 9.18
N VAL A 492 16.35 31.53 10.03
CA VAL A 492 14.95 31.92 9.84
C VAL A 492 14.90 33.39 9.40
N THR A 493 14.72 33.57 8.09
CA THR A 493 14.49 34.85 7.42
C THR A 493 12.98 35.01 7.12
N ALA A 494 12.53 36.20 6.72
CA ALA A 494 11.15 36.40 6.28
C ALA A 494 10.81 35.51 5.06
N SER A 495 11.68 35.49 4.05
CA SER A 495 11.51 34.66 2.85
C SER A 495 11.57 33.16 3.13
N ALA A 496 12.29 32.72 4.17
CA ALA A 496 12.29 31.33 4.62
C ALA A 496 10.95 30.91 5.25
N LEU A 497 10.28 31.84 5.96
CA LEU A 497 8.94 31.62 6.52
C LEU A 497 7.85 31.64 5.43
N GLU A 498 7.96 32.53 4.45
CA GLU A 498 7.10 32.55 3.26
C GLU A 498 7.24 31.25 2.44
N ALA A 499 8.48 30.79 2.21
CA ALA A 499 8.75 29.52 1.53
C ALA A 499 8.26 28.30 2.33
N LEU A 500 8.30 28.35 3.66
CA LEU A 500 7.73 27.32 4.54
C LEU A 500 6.20 27.27 4.41
N SER A 501 5.50 28.41 4.50
CA SER A 501 4.03 28.47 4.35
C SER A 501 3.61 27.97 2.96
N ALA A 502 4.21 28.53 1.90
CA ALA A 502 3.93 28.14 0.52
C ALA A 502 4.25 26.66 0.25
N SER A 503 5.28 26.09 0.89
CA SER A 503 5.57 24.66 0.83
C SER A 503 4.51 23.83 1.56
N SER A 504 4.07 24.24 2.76
CA SER A 504 3.08 23.50 3.54
C SER A 504 1.71 23.52 2.84
N GLU A 505 1.25 24.68 2.38
CA GLU A 505 0.04 24.85 1.57
C GLU A 505 0.10 24.03 0.26
N ALA A 506 1.27 23.96 -0.38
CA ALA A 506 1.46 23.13 -1.57
C ALA A 506 1.48 21.63 -1.25
N ILE A 507 1.99 21.21 -0.09
CA ILE A 507 1.95 19.81 0.37
C ILE A 507 0.49 19.41 0.66
N THR A 508 -0.27 20.22 1.41
CA THR A 508 -1.71 19.98 1.65
C THR A 508 -2.46 19.86 0.33
N ARG A 509 -2.34 20.85 -0.57
CA ARG A 509 -2.99 20.85 -1.88
C ARG A 509 -2.56 19.71 -2.81
N ASP A 510 -1.31 19.27 -2.71
CA ASP A 510 -0.81 18.11 -3.46
C ASP A 510 -1.33 16.77 -2.88
N SER A 511 -1.85 16.77 -1.64
CA SER A 511 -2.44 15.62 -0.94
C SER A 511 -3.97 15.60 -0.86
N GLU A 512 -4.65 16.68 -1.28
CA GLU A 512 -6.11 16.81 -1.23
C GLU A 512 -6.81 15.73 -2.09
N VAL A 513 -7.39 14.74 -1.40
CA VAL A 513 -8.17 13.66 -2.01
C VAL A 513 -9.44 14.24 -2.63
N LYS A 514 -9.73 13.87 -3.89
CA LYS A 514 -10.88 14.37 -4.65
C LYS A 514 -12.21 13.70 -4.24
N THR A 515 -12.51 13.56 -2.95
CA THR A 515 -13.62 12.74 -2.42
C THR A 515 -14.96 13.05 -3.09
N ALA A 516 -15.31 14.32 -3.28
CA ALA A 516 -16.57 14.72 -3.94
C ALA A 516 -16.67 14.29 -5.42
N HIS A 517 -15.55 14.08 -6.11
CA HIS A 517 -15.50 13.51 -7.46
C HIS A 517 -15.72 11.99 -7.43
N PHE A 518 -15.02 11.28 -6.54
CA PHE A 518 -15.17 9.82 -6.38
C PHE A 518 -16.57 9.42 -5.90
N GLU A 519 -17.20 10.22 -5.03
CA GLU A 519 -18.62 10.05 -4.69
C GLU A 519 -19.54 10.22 -5.91
N ALA A 520 -19.30 11.23 -6.76
CA ALA A 520 -20.12 11.50 -7.93
C ALA A 520 -20.00 10.36 -8.96
N GLU A 521 -18.78 9.84 -9.13
CA GLU A 521 -18.48 8.69 -9.97
C GLU A 521 -19.09 7.39 -9.42
N THR A 522 -19.06 7.19 -8.10
CA THR A 522 -19.73 6.05 -7.44
C THR A 522 -21.25 6.12 -7.59
N ARG A 523 -21.86 7.31 -7.48
CA ARG A 523 -23.29 7.53 -7.78
C ARG A 523 -23.61 7.22 -9.25
N ARG A 524 -22.77 7.67 -10.19
CA ARG A 524 -22.89 7.39 -11.63
C ARG A 524 -22.73 5.89 -11.96
N LEU A 525 -21.87 5.19 -11.23
CA LEU A 525 -21.72 3.73 -11.34
C LEU A 525 -22.97 3.00 -10.83
N HIS A 526 -23.50 3.37 -9.66
CA HIS A 526 -24.74 2.80 -9.12
C HIS A 526 -25.92 2.98 -10.08
N GLU A 527 -26.04 4.15 -10.71
CA GLU A 527 -27.04 4.39 -11.76
C GLU A 527 -26.86 3.39 -12.93
N LEU A 528 -25.65 3.28 -13.51
CA LEU A 528 -25.38 2.32 -14.58
C LEU A 528 -25.70 0.88 -14.16
N ILE A 529 -25.20 0.42 -13.02
CA ILE A 529 -25.45 -0.95 -12.52
C ILE A 529 -26.96 -1.20 -12.37
N SER A 530 -27.72 -0.24 -11.83
CA SER A 530 -29.18 -0.38 -11.71
C SER A 530 -29.89 -0.55 -13.07
N THR A 531 -29.34 0.04 -14.14
CA THR A 531 -29.86 -0.14 -15.52
C THR A 531 -29.36 -1.40 -16.23
N LEU A 532 -28.31 -2.05 -15.71
CA LEU A 532 -27.84 -3.37 -16.17
C LEU A 532 -28.60 -4.50 -15.46
N THR A 533 -28.93 -4.35 -14.18
CA THR A 533 -29.69 -5.34 -13.39
C THR A 533 -31.19 -5.33 -13.72
N THR A 534 -31.51 -5.57 -14.99
CA THR A 534 -32.87 -5.86 -15.46
C THR A 534 -33.28 -7.27 -14.99
N PRO A 535 -34.56 -7.57 -14.68
CA PRO A 535 -34.94 -8.80 -13.95
C PRO A 535 -34.48 -10.13 -14.54
N ALA A 536 -34.17 -10.20 -15.83
CA ALA A 536 -33.61 -11.40 -16.47
C ALA A 536 -32.31 -11.90 -15.80
N LEU A 537 -31.45 -11.00 -15.31
CA LEU A 537 -30.21 -11.40 -14.61
C LEU A 537 -30.52 -12.07 -13.25
N THR A 538 -31.57 -11.59 -12.58
CA THR A 538 -32.07 -12.12 -11.31
C THR A 538 -32.76 -13.46 -11.50
N GLU A 539 -33.53 -13.62 -12.58
CA GLU A 539 -34.14 -14.91 -12.94
C GLU A 539 -33.08 -15.94 -13.35
N ALA A 540 -32.06 -15.57 -14.13
CA ALA A 540 -30.97 -16.47 -14.51
C ALA A 540 -30.20 -17.01 -13.29
N THR A 541 -29.90 -16.13 -12.31
CA THR A 541 -29.17 -16.52 -11.10
C THR A 541 -30.02 -17.28 -10.08
N ALA A 542 -31.30 -16.94 -9.92
CA ALA A 542 -32.21 -17.64 -9.00
C ALA A 542 -32.72 -18.97 -9.57
N SER A 543 -33.29 -18.96 -10.78
CA SER A 543 -33.99 -20.10 -11.39
C SER A 543 -33.03 -21.25 -11.72
N GLY A 544 -31.90 -20.94 -12.35
CA GLY A 544 -30.96 -21.95 -12.84
C GLY A 544 -30.13 -22.66 -11.76
N ARG A 545 -29.91 -22.02 -10.59
CA ARG A 545 -28.98 -22.52 -9.56
C ARG A 545 -29.65 -23.00 -8.27
N MET A 546 -30.76 -22.38 -7.88
CA MET A 546 -31.42 -22.70 -6.61
C MET A 546 -32.21 -24.01 -6.71
N LYS A 547 -32.93 -24.21 -7.82
CA LYS A 547 -33.78 -25.39 -8.05
C LYS A 547 -32.97 -26.69 -8.07
N THR A 548 -31.86 -26.71 -8.82
CA THR A 548 -30.94 -27.86 -8.90
C THR A 548 -30.29 -28.19 -7.55
N LEU A 549 -30.03 -27.19 -6.69
CA LEU A 549 -29.45 -27.42 -5.37
C LEU A 549 -30.46 -28.00 -4.37
N THR A 550 -31.73 -27.56 -4.40
CA THR A 550 -32.77 -28.18 -3.57
C THR A 550 -33.17 -29.57 -4.06
N GLU A 551 -33.22 -29.80 -5.38
CA GLU A 551 -33.51 -31.12 -5.95
C GLU A 551 -32.39 -32.12 -5.65
N ALA A 552 -31.11 -31.74 -5.86
CA ALA A 552 -29.98 -32.60 -5.50
C ALA A 552 -29.84 -32.85 -3.98
N ALA A 553 -30.19 -31.88 -3.13
CA ALA A 553 -30.24 -32.09 -1.68
C ALA A 553 -31.37 -33.03 -1.26
N ALA A 554 -32.53 -32.96 -1.92
CA ALA A 554 -33.65 -33.86 -1.69
C ALA A 554 -33.36 -35.30 -2.15
N GLU A 555 -32.72 -35.48 -3.32
CA GLU A 555 -32.24 -36.80 -3.76
C GLU A 555 -31.22 -37.40 -2.79
N ARG A 556 -30.29 -36.58 -2.26
CA ARG A 556 -29.29 -37.03 -1.27
C ARG A 556 -29.97 -37.50 0.02
N ALA A 557 -30.87 -36.69 0.58
CA ALA A 557 -31.65 -37.05 1.76
C ALA A 557 -32.60 -38.25 1.55
N ALA A 558 -32.98 -38.56 0.30
CA ALA A 558 -33.71 -39.78 -0.04
C ALA A 558 -32.78 -41.01 -0.14
N ALA A 559 -31.60 -40.85 -0.73
CA ALA A 559 -30.57 -41.89 -0.86
C ALA A 559 -30.01 -42.29 0.51
N ASP A 560 -29.73 -41.31 1.39
CA ASP A 560 -29.20 -41.55 2.74
C ASP A 560 -30.22 -42.35 3.59
N ARG A 561 -31.51 -41.99 3.53
CA ARG A 561 -32.59 -42.78 4.17
C ARG A 561 -32.76 -44.17 3.59
N ALA A 562 -32.55 -44.34 2.28
CA ALA A 562 -32.56 -45.66 1.64
C ALA A 562 -31.39 -46.52 2.14
N ALA A 563 -30.19 -45.93 2.30
CA ALA A 563 -29.02 -46.61 2.85
C ALA A 563 -29.23 -47.03 4.32
N GLU A 564 -29.75 -46.13 5.17
CA GLU A 564 -30.09 -46.46 6.57
C GLU A 564 -31.12 -47.60 6.66
N SER A 565 -32.12 -47.63 5.76
CA SER A 565 -33.12 -48.71 5.71
C SER A 565 -32.54 -50.09 5.30
N SER A 566 -31.33 -50.12 4.74
CA SER A 566 -30.69 -51.33 4.22
C SER A 566 -29.71 -52.00 5.20
N ALA A 567 -29.47 -51.42 6.39
CA ALA A 567 -28.35 -51.77 7.27
C ALA A 567 -28.76 -52.52 8.58
N ALA A 568 -29.93 -53.15 8.63
CA ALA A 568 -30.45 -53.83 9.83
C ALA A 568 -30.53 -55.37 9.65
N ASP A 569 -29.53 -56.09 10.15
CA ASP A 569 -29.48 -57.57 10.09
C ASP A 569 -30.39 -58.24 11.17
N PRO A 570 -31.08 -59.36 10.90
CA PRO A 570 -32.20 -59.80 11.75
C PRO A 570 -31.86 -60.94 12.73
N LYS A 571 -32.12 -60.75 14.04
CA LYS A 571 -32.51 -61.81 15.02
C LYS A 571 -32.85 -61.28 16.44
N LYS A 572 -34.15 -61.14 16.75
CA LYS A 572 -34.87 -62.01 17.71
C LYS A 572 -36.35 -61.61 17.87
N GLN A 573 -37.15 -62.55 18.36
CA GLN A 573 -38.61 -62.44 18.51
C GLN A 573 -39.01 -62.17 19.98
N SER A 574 -40.31 -61.91 20.19
CA SER A 574 -41.03 -61.86 21.48
C SER A 574 -40.88 -60.54 22.27
N SER A 575 -41.95 -59.88 22.74
CA SER A 575 -43.40 -60.18 22.66
C SER A 575 -44.31 -58.95 22.81
N ARG A 576 -45.42 -58.94 22.06
CA ARG A 576 -46.83 -58.76 22.51
C ARG A 576 -47.02 -58.28 23.97
N ALA A 577 -47.75 -57.20 24.31
CA ALA A 577 -48.46 -56.14 23.56
C ALA A 577 -48.66 -54.91 24.53
N THR A 578 -49.64 -53.98 24.52
CA THR A 578 -50.99 -53.86 23.90
C THR A 578 -51.51 -52.39 23.96
N ASP A 579 -52.58 -52.09 23.20
CA ASP A 579 -53.63 -51.07 23.42
C ASP A 579 -53.36 -49.56 23.63
N SER A 580 -53.76 -48.80 22.58
CA SER A 580 -54.90 -47.85 22.59
C SER A 580 -54.81 -46.42 23.19
N THR A 581 -55.43 -45.48 22.46
CA THR A 581 -56.04 -44.18 22.88
C THR A 581 -55.16 -43.15 23.61
N ALA A 582 -54.80 -41.99 23.04
CA ALA A 582 -55.58 -40.86 22.50
C ALA A 582 -56.15 -39.89 23.57
N ALA A 583 -55.75 -38.60 23.51
CA ALA A 583 -56.49 -37.48 24.08
C ALA A 583 -56.08 -36.10 23.50
N THR A 584 -57.08 -35.39 22.99
CA THR A 584 -57.27 -33.92 22.99
C THR A 584 -57.01 -33.28 24.38
N THR A 585 -56.87 -31.96 24.60
CA THR A 585 -57.68 -30.83 24.10
C THR A 585 -57.11 -29.44 24.52
N ARG A 586 -57.60 -28.38 23.86
CA ARG A 586 -57.74 -26.95 24.30
C ARG A 586 -56.47 -26.09 24.48
N GLU A 587 -56.38 -24.82 24.04
CA GLU A 587 -57.32 -23.68 23.83
C GLU A 587 -57.50 -22.78 25.07
N LYS A 588 -56.89 -21.55 25.06
CA LYS A 588 -57.55 -20.23 25.26
C LYS A 588 -56.61 -19.04 25.60
N THR A 589 -56.64 -18.02 24.75
CA THR A 589 -56.51 -16.57 25.09
C THR A 589 -57.76 -16.09 25.88
N PRO A 590 -57.83 -14.89 26.55
CA PRO A 590 -57.37 -13.58 26.01
C PRO A 590 -57.00 -12.42 27.00
N SER A 591 -56.65 -11.26 26.39
CA SER A 591 -57.02 -9.86 26.74
C SER A 591 -56.60 -9.15 28.07
N THR A 592 -55.68 -8.19 27.90
CA THR A 592 -55.74 -6.74 28.29
C THR A 592 -55.87 -6.19 29.72
N GLU A 593 -55.04 -5.15 29.96
CA GLU A 593 -55.29 -3.83 30.60
C GLU A 593 -54.70 -3.43 31.98
N LYS A 594 -53.98 -2.29 31.96
CA LYS A 594 -53.72 -1.24 33.00
C LYS A 594 -53.47 -1.63 34.48
N LYS A 595 -52.25 -1.36 34.96
CA LYS A 595 -51.95 -0.23 35.90
C LYS A 595 -50.45 -0.03 36.22
N ALA A 596 -50.12 1.20 36.62
CA ALA A 596 -48.94 1.62 37.40
C ALA A 596 -49.43 2.10 38.80
N PRO A 597 -48.62 2.45 39.83
CA PRO A 597 -47.18 2.81 39.90
C PRO A 597 -46.37 1.80 40.77
N THR A 598 -45.14 1.99 41.33
CA THR A 598 -44.39 3.16 41.87
C THR A 598 -42.88 2.90 41.96
N ASP A 599 -42.10 4.00 41.95
CA ASP A 599 -40.79 4.31 42.58
C ASP A 599 -39.68 3.24 42.78
N SER A 600 -38.45 3.58 42.35
CA SER A 600 -37.20 3.50 43.16
C SER A 600 -35.98 4.21 42.51
N SER A 601 -35.72 5.44 42.94
CA SER A 601 -34.41 6.12 43.19
C SER A 601 -33.10 5.82 42.40
N ALA A 602 -32.43 6.93 42.03
CA ALA A 602 -30.97 7.20 42.07
C ALA A 602 -30.02 6.57 41.01
N THR A 603 -28.86 7.15 40.65
CA THR A 603 -28.37 8.56 40.62
C THR A 603 -27.12 8.63 39.71
N VAL A 604 -27.03 9.57 38.76
CA VAL A 604 -25.81 9.88 37.99
C VAL A 604 -25.67 11.40 37.79
N ILE A 605 -24.43 11.93 37.79
CA ILE A 605 -24.10 13.36 37.73
C ILE A 605 -23.10 13.62 36.59
N GLY A 606 -23.19 14.79 35.92
CA GLY A 606 -22.25 15.24 34.86
C GLY A 606 -22.97 15.52 33.54
N ALA A 607 -23.66 16.64 33.31
CA ALA A 607 -23.24 18.05 33.35
C ALA A 607 -22.33 18.46 32.17
N SER A 608 -22.92 19.09 31.16
CA SER A 608 -22.23 19.86 30.09
C SER A 608 -22.57 21.35 30.21
N PRO A 609 -21.64 22.28 29.95
CA PRO A 609 -21.90 23.71 30.03
C PRO A 609 -22.65 24.24 28.78
N ALA A 610 -23.61 25.13 28.99
CA ALA A 610 -24.36 25.78 27.92
C ALA A 610 -23.69 27.09 27.45
N VAL A 611 -23.81 27.40 26.16
CA VAL A 611 -23.40 28.69 25.59
C VAL A 611 -24.51 29.73 25.80
N ALA A 612 -24.18 30.84 26.46
CA ALA A 612 -25.10 31.97 26.63
C ALA A 612 -24.96 32.97 25.45
N GLY A 613 -26.10 33.43 24.92
CA GLY A 613 -26.14 34.44 23.85
C GLY A 613 -26.02 35.89 24.36
N GLY A 614 -25.64 36.82 23.47
CA GLY A 614 -25.40 38.21 23.85
C GLY A 614 -25.69 39.24 22.74
N SER A 615 -26.85 39.90 22.85
CA SER A 615 -27.21 41.21 22.28
C SER A 615 -27.16 41.42 20.75
N ALA A 616 -28.32 41.79 20.19
CA ALA A 616 -28.43 42.49 18.91
C ALA A 616 -28.84 43.95 19.15
N HIS A 617 -28.30 44.89 18.36
CA HIS A 617 -28.75 46.27 18.33
C HIS A 617 -28.88 46.74 16.88
N GLY A 618 -30.12 47.05 16.48
CA GLY A 618 -30.43 47.51 15.13
C GLY A 618 -30.66 49.01 15.06
N THR A 619 -30.25 49.64 13.96
CA THR A 619 -30.66 51.01 13.61
C THR A 619 -31.26 51.06 12.20
N ARG A 620 -32.22 51.96 12.01
CA ARG A 620 -33.12 52.03 10.84
C ARG A 620 -32.79 53.32 10.06
N GLY A 621 -32.47 53.24 8.77
CA GLY A 621 -31.97 54.41 8.02
C GLY A 621 -32.32 54.44 6.54
N ARG A 622 -33.20 55.38 6.16
CA ARG A 622 -33.61 55.79 4.80
C ARG A 622 -32.62 55.53 3.65
N GLY A 623 -33.14 54.99 2.53
CA GLY A 623 -32.49 55.09 1.22
C GLY A 623 -32.80 56.40 0.49
N SER A 624 -32.03 56.71 -0.56
CA SER A 624 -32.36 57.72 -1.58
C SER A 624 -31.76 57.34 -2.94
N ARG A 625 -32.25 57.93 -4.03
CA ARG A 625 -31.82 57.63 -5.40
C ARG A 625 -30.56 58.42 -5.78
N ARG A 626 -29.62 57.80 -6.49
CA ARG A 626 -28.98 58.45 -7.65
C ARG A 626 -28.53 57.45 -8.72
N ARG A 627 -28.21 58.01 -9.88
CA ARG A 627 -27.82 57.40 -11.16
C ARG A 627 -26.55 58.14 -11.61
N GLU A 628 -25.80 57.58 -12.56
CA GLU A 628 -24.43 58.01 -12.93
C GLU A 628 -23.40 57.66 -11.82
N ASP A 629 -22.16 57.24 -12.09
CA ASP A 629 -21.41 57.10 -13.36
C ASP A 629 -20.90 55.66 -13.59
N ASN A 630 -20.79 55.24 -14.86
CA ASN A 630 -20.37 53.87 -15.22
C ASN A 630 -19.11 53.82 -16.13
N ARG A 631 -18.27 54.85 -16.10
CA ARG A 631 -17.08 54.99 -16.97
C ARG A 631 -15.73 54.61 -16.32
N SER A 632 -15.66 54.56 -15.00
CA SER A 632 -14.43 54.22 -14.26
C SER A 632 -14.03 52.74 -14.38
N GLY A 633 -14.99 51.82 -14.30
CA GLY A 633 -14.74 50.38 -14.31
C GLY A 633 -14.03 49.86 -15.57
N LEU A 634 -14.35 50.42 -16.75
CA LEU A 634 -13.72 50.03 -18.01
C LEU A 634 -12.21 50.33 -18.03
N LEU A 635 -11.81 51.48 -17.47
CA LEU A 635 -10.42 51.93 -17.49
C LEU A 635 -9.56 51.12 -16.50
N VAL A 636 -10.12 50.74 -15.35
CA VAL A 636 -9.48 49.80 -14.41
C VAL A 636 -9.29 48.43 -15.04
N ALA A 637 -10.31 47.89 -15.74
CA ALA A 637 -10.19 46.61 -16.43
C ALA A 637 -9.13 46.64 -17.55
N LEU A 638 -9.05 47.73 -18.33
CA LEU A 638 -8.04 47.90 -19.37
C LEU A 638 -6.61 47.95 -18.81
N LEU A 639 -6.38 48.65 -17.69
CA LEU A 639 -5.08 48.65 -17.00
C LEU A 639 -4.70 47.25 -16.49
N PHE A 640 -5.67 46.47 -15.99
CA PHE A 640 -5.43 45.11 -15.51
C PHE A 640 -5.03 44.15 -16.64
N ILE A 641 -5.69 44.26 -17.80
CA ILE A 641 -5.34 43.50 -19.01
C ILE A 641 -3.95 43.90 -19.52
N LEU A 642 -3.62 45.20 -19.52
CA LEU A 642 -2.31 45.69 -19.95
C LEU A 642 -1.18 45.16 -19.04
N ALA A 643 -1.39 45.14 -17.73
CA ALA A 643 -0.44 44.57 -16.77
C ALA A 643 -0.22 43.06 -16.99
N LEU A 644 -1.29 42.30 -17.28
CA LEU A 644 -1.20 40.88 -17.64
C LEU A 644 -0.40 40.64 -18.94
N MET A 645 -0.65 41.46 -19.97
CA MET A 645 0.07 41.39 -21.25
C MET A 645 1.58 41.68 -21.08
N VAL A 646 1.94 42.69 -20.27
CA VAL A 646 3.35 42.99 -19.95
C VAL A 646 3.99 41.86 -19.14
N GLY A 647 3.29 41.31 -18.14
CA GLY A 647 3.76 40.18 -17.34
C GLY A 647 4.04 38.93 -18.19
N LEU A 648 3.13 38.61 -19.14
CA LEU A 648 3.30 37.50 -20.06
C LEU A 648 4.46 37.73 -21.05
N GLY A 649 4.63 38.96 -21.55
CA GLY A 649 5.76 39.32 -22.40
C GLY A 649 7.12 39.18 -21.71
N VAL A 650 7.22 39.59 -20.44
CA VAL A 650 8.43 39.38 -19.62
C VAL A 650 8.65 37.89 -19.34
N TYR A 651 7.60 37.13 -19.00
CA TYR A 651 7.70 35.69 -18.76
C TYR A 651 8.25 34.93 -19.98
N LEU A 652 7.74 35.23 -21.19
CA LEU A 652 8.21 34.61 -22.43
C LEU A 652 9.65 35.03 -22.81
N LEU A 653 10.10 36.23 -22.43
CA LEU A 653 11.48 36.67 -22.62
C LEU A 653 12.50 35.90 -21.75
N PHE A 654 12.08 35.33 -20.62
CA PHE A 654 12.95 34.55 -19.73
C PHE A 654 12.95 33.03 -20.01
N ILE A 655 12.07 32.53 -20.89
CA ILE A 655 12.08 31.12 -21.31
C ILE A 655 12.81 30.98 -22.65
N ARG A 656 14.13 30.93 -22.60
CA ARG A 656 14.95 30.25 -23.60
C ARG A 656 15.39 28.89 -23.05
N PRO A 657 15.20 27.78 -23.79
CA PRO A 657 15.73 26.49 -23.37
C PRO A 657 17.26 26.53 -23.40
N ARG A 658 17.91 26.03 -22.34
CA ARG A 658 19.32 25.61 -22.42
C ARG A 658 19.37 24.27 -23.12
N THR A 659 20.17 24.19 -24.18
CA THR A 659 20.73 22.93 -24.68
C THR A 659 21.93 22.59 -23.80
N ASP A 660 21.85 21.49 -23.05
CA ASP A 660 22.95 21.07 -22.16
C ASP A 660 24.03 20.31 -22.94
N ASP A 661 25.25 20.86 -22.97
CA ASP A 661 26.45 20.12 -23.38
C ASP A 661 26.73 18.97 -22.40
N ARG A 662 26.94 17.77 -22.93
CA ARG A 662 27.34 16.60 -22.11
C ARG A 662 28.87 16.47 -22.08
N PRO A 663 29.53 16.55 -20.90
CA PRO A 663 30.94 16.26 -20.81
C PRO A 663 31.20 14.76 -21.05
N ILE A 664 32.18 14.45 -21.92
CA ILE A 664 32.61 13.07 -22.20
C ILE A 664 33.46 12.58 -21.01
N LEU A 665 33.00 11.52 -20.34
CA LEU A 665 33.74 10.87 -19.26
C LEU A 665 34.66 9.78 -19.82
N THR A 666 35.97 10.04 -19.80
CA THR A 666 37.02 9.08 -20.17
C THR A 666 37.09 7.92 -19.17
N ARG A 667 37.06 6.68 -19.68
CA ARG A 667 37.21 5.45 -18.90
C ARG A 667 38.69 5.06 -18.84
N PRO A 668 39.29 4.79 -17.66
CA PRO A 668 40.64 4.25 -17.58
C PRO A 668 40.66 2.81 -18.12
N ALA A 669 41.76 2.44 -18.75
CA ALA A 669 42.02 1.06 -19.17
C ALA A 669 42.80 0.32 -18.09
N ASP A 670 42.54 -0.98 -17.97
CA ASP A 670 43.60 -1.99 -17.83
C ASP A 670 43.07 -3.36 -18.28
N THR A 671 43.95 -4.27 -18.65
CA THR A 671 43.62 -5.60 -19.19
C THR A 671 44.66 -6.61 -18.70
N PRO A 672 44.30 -7.91 -18.57
CA PRO A 672 44.87 -8.83 -19.55
C PRO A 672 43.94 -9.99 -19.99
N THR A 673 44.05 -10.33 -21.28
CA THR A 673 43.92 -11.65 -21.96
C THR A 673 43.46 -12.87 -21.12
N ARG A 674 42.64 -13.83 -21.59
CA ARG A 674 42.56 -14.53 -22.92
C ARG A 674 41.44 -15.63 -22.84
N PRO A 675 41.21 -16.51 -23.83
CA PRO A 675 40.99 -16.38 -25.29
C PRO A 675 39.52 -16.68 -25.73
N ASP A 676 39.23 -16.37 -27.00
CA ASP A 676 38.47 -17.14 -28.01
C ASP A 676 37.31 -18.09 -27.61
N GLU A 677 36.08 -17.80 -28.09
CA GLU A 677 35.20 -18.77 -28.78
C GLU A 677 34.12 -18.03 -29.62
N ASP A 678 33.53 -18.71 -30.61
CA ASP A 678 32.90 -18.11 -31.80
C ASP A 678 31.55 -17.38 -31.62
N ALA A 679 31.32 -16.35 -32.45
CA ALA A 679 30.00 -15.76 -32.72
C ALA A 679 29.84 -15.43 -34.23
N PRO A 680 28.66 -15.65 -34.86
CA PRO A 680 28.53 -15.68 -36.32
C PRO A 680 28.32 -14.31 -36.99
N VAL A 681 28.66 -14.28 -38.29
CA VAL A 681 28.49 -13.13 -39.20
C VAL A 681 27.01 -12.81 -39.44
N ILE A 682 26.66 -11.53 -39.39
CA ILE A 682 25.44 -10.95 -39.97
C ILE A 682 25.85 -10.19 -41.25
N PRO A 683 25.16 -10.39 -42.40
CA PRO A 683 25.50 -9.70 -43.64
C PRO A 683 24.92 -8.28 -43.71
N ASP A 684 25.66 -7.37 -44.37
CA ASP A 684 25.17 -6.06 -44.80
C ASP A 684 24.22 -6.16 -46.00
N ASP A 685 23.19 -5.30 -46.05
CA ASP A 685 22.55 -4.79 -47.27
C ASP A 685 21.79 -3.47 -46.91
N PRO A 686 21.42 -2.58 -47.84
CA PRO A 686 21.90 -1.19 -47.69
C PRO A 686 20.81 -0.12 -47.95
N SER A 687 21.27 1.13 -48.03
CA SER A 687 20.60 2.30 -48.62
C SER A 687 19.34 2.86 -47.94
N LEU A 688 19.36 4.17 -47.68
CA LEU A 688 18.37 5.10 -48.26
C LEU A 688 18.84 6.57 -48.08
N ASP A 689 19.33 7.12 -49.19
CA ASP A 689 19.38 8.53 -49.61
C ASP A 689 19.33 9.67 -48.56
N GLU A 690 20.44 10.42 -48.47
CA GLU A 690 20.42 11.84 -48.08
C GLU A 690 19.79 12.71 -49.19
N PRO A 691 19.37 13.94 -48.85
CA PRO A 691 19.82 15.07 -49.65
C PRO A 691 20.49 16.17 -48.81
N SER A 692 21.68 16.60 -49.27
CA SER A 692 22.40 17.78 -48.78
C SER A 692 21.66 19.09 -49.11
N ASP A 693 21.81 20.10 -48.25
CA ASP A 693 22.33 21.44 -48.61
C ASP A 693 21.89 22.53 -47.62
N ARG A 694 22.87 23.14 -46.91
CA ARG A 694 22.96 24.58 -46.61
C ARG A 694 24.19 24.96 -45.78
N ASP A 695 25.02 25.82 -46.34
CA ASP A 695 26.14 26.45 -45.63
C ASP A 695 25.67 27.46 -44.55
N PRO A 696 26.44 27.64 -43.46
CA PRO A 696 26.25 28.72 -42.50
C PRO A 696 26.90 30.04 -42.98
N PRO A 697 26.32 31.22 -42.66
CA PRO A 697 26.90 32.51 -43.00
C PRO A 697 28.04 32.93 -42.05
N VAL A 698 28.96 33.75 -42.59
CA VAL A 698 30.21 34.23 -41.98
C VAL A 698 29.98 35.24 -40.84
N GLU A 699 30.95 35.32 -39.92
CA GLU A 699 31.06 36.29 -38.81
C GLU A 699 31.18 37.76 -39.27
N PRO A 700 31.03 38.71 -38.32
CA PRO A 700 31.93 39.86 -38.31
C PRO A 700 32.61 40.11 -36.93
N ASP A 701 33.83 40.62 -36.99
CA ASP A 701 34.79 40.80 -35.89
C ASP A 701 34.46 41.82 -34.78
N ALA A 702 35.17 41.62 -33.66
CA ALA A 702 35.73 42.64 -32.74
C ALA A 702 34.80 43.34 -31.70
N PRO A 703 35.38 43.95 -30.63
CA PRO A 703 36.79 43.98 -30.22
C PRO A 703 37.09 43.38 -28.83
N VAL A 704 38.37 43.06 -28.59
CA VAL A 704 38.91 42.64 -27.29
C VAL A 704 38.87 43.78 -26.27
N ALA A 705 38.46 43.48 -25.03
CA ALA A 705 38.72 44.29 -23.83
C ALA A 705 39.70 43.53 -22.92
N ALA A 706 40.63 44.24 -22.27
CA ALA A 706 41.73 43.64 -21.52
C ALA A 706 41.45 43.55 -20.01
N ASP A 707 41.77 42.39 -19.42
CA ASP A 707 41.74 42.19 -17.97
C ASP A 707 42.92 42.87 -17.24
N PRO A 708 42.70 43.44 -16.04
CA PRO A 708 43.77 43.91 -15.16
C PRO A 708 44.44 42.73 -14.42
N PRO A 709 45.74 42.84 -14.07
CA PRO A 709 46.49 41.74 -13.48
C PRO A 709 46.10 41.46 -12.02
N VAL A 710 45.73 40.20 -11.74
CA VAL A 710 45.58 39.70 -10.36
C VAL A 710 46.95 39.33 -9.80
N VAL A 711 47.35 39.97 -8.70
CA VAL A 711 48.60 39.70 -8.00
C VAL A 711 48.46 38.46 -7.11
N THR A 712 49.23 37.41 -7.38
CA THR A 712 49.37 36.23 -6.51
C THR A 712 50.48 36.43 -5.47
N PRO A 713 50.17 36.48 -4.17
CA PRO A 713 51.17 36.27 -3.12
C PRO A 713 51.43 34.78 -2.92
N ALA A 714 52.70 34.37 -2.88
CA ALA A 714 53.06 33.01 -2.48
C ALA A 714 53.07 32.88 -0.94
N PRO A 715 52.59 31.76 -0.37
CA PRO A 715 52.82 31.44 1.02
C PRO A 715 54.19 30.75 1.19
N GLU A 716 55.07 31.34 1.99
CA GLU A 716 56.29 30.68 2.45
C GLU A 716 55.96 29.67 3.56
N THR A 717 56.46 28.43 3.44
CA THR A 717 56.29 27.39 4.46
C THR A 717 57.57 27.24 5.28
N PRO A 718 57.60 27.67 6.56
CA PRO A 718 58.69 27.34 7.47
C PRO A 718 58.56 25.87 7.93
N ALA A 719 59.66 25.12 7.86
CA ALA A 719 59.74 23.79 8.46
C ALA A 719 59.98 23.87 9.98
N PRO A 720 59.36 23.01 10.80
CA PRO A 720 59.74 22.83 12.20
C PRO A 720 60.85 21.77 12.34
N ASP A 721 61.84 22.04 13.20
CA ASP A 721 62.95 21.13 13.48
C ASP A 721 62.53 19.85 14.22
N THR A 722 63.34 18.80 14.06
CA THR A 722 63.25 17.57 14.85
C THR A 722 64.08 17.67 16.13
N PRO A 723 63.54 17.25 17.29
CA PRO A 723 64.39 16.76 18.37
C PRO A 723 63.96 15.38 18.90
N VAL A 724 64.86 14.41 18.71
CA VAL A 724 65.38 13.48 19.72
C VAL A 724 64.37 12.69 20.61
N ASP A 725 64.40 11.38 20.38
CA ASP A 725 63.94 10.26 21.21
C ASP A 725 64.31 10.39 22.71
N PRO A 726 63.44 9.95 23.64
CA PRO A 726 63.97 8.98 24.62
C PRO A 726 63.03 7.82 25.01
N GLU A 727 63.64 6.63 25.05
CA GLU A 727 63.44 5.52 26.00
C GLU A 727 62.02 4.93 26.16
N ALA A 728 61.82 3.77 25.53
CA ALA A 728 60.67 2.91 25.77
C ALA A 728 60.74 2.22 27.16
N PRO A 729 59.67 2.27 27.98
CA PRO A 729 59.54 1.42 29.16
C PRO A 729 59.16 -0.02 28.78
N LEU A 730 59.59 -0.99 29.59
CA LEU A 730 59.40 -2.42 29.37
C LEU A 730 57.92 -2.82 29.43
N ALA A 731 57.54 -3.78 28.58
CA ALA A 731 56.25 -4.46 28.69
C ALA A 731 56.22 -5.33 29.97
N VAL A 732 55.17 -5.18 30.77
CA VAL A 732 54.89 -6.02 31.94
C VAL A 732 53.71 -6.92 31.61
N GLU A 733 53.87 -8.23 31.80
CA GLU A 733 52.81 -9.21 31.61
C GLU A 733 51.72 -9.03 32.68
N PRO A 734 50.42 -9.02 32.33
CA PRO A 734 49.35 -9.03 33.31
C PRO A 734 49.20 -10.46 33.87
N SER A 735 49.76 -10.71 35.05
CA SER A 735 49.53 -11.95 35.81
C SER A 735 48.04 -12.18 36.04
N ALA A 736 47.61 -13.44 35.98
CA ALA A 736 46.26 -13.84 36.35
C ALA A 736 46.01 -13.60 37.86
N PRO A 737 44.81 -13.18 38.28
CA PRO A 737 44.42 -13.17 39.68
C PRO A 737 44.11 -14.58 40.17
N ASP A 738 44.77 -15.02 41.24
CA ASP A 738 44.37 -16.21 42.00
C ASP A 738 43.03 -15.99 42.73
N PRO A 739 42.25 -17.05 43.01
CA PRO A 739 40.98 -16.95 43.72
C PRO A 739 41.18 -16.86 45.24
N ASP A 740 40.81 -15.71 45.83
CA ASP A 740 40.71 -15.54 47.30
C ASP A 740 39.42 -16.21 47.87
N PRO A 741 39.38 -16.55 49.18
CA PRO A 741 38.59 -17.66 49.69
C PRO A 741 37.14 -17.37 50.10
N ASP A 742 36.39 -18.44 50.34
CA ASP A 742 35.00 -18.46 50.81
C ASP A 742 34.75 -17.58 52.05
N PRO A 743 33.73 -16.69 52.04
CA PRO A 743 33.26 -16.02 53.24
C PRO A 743 32.46 -16.99 54.11
N ALA A 744 32.86 -17.13 55.39
CA ALA A 744 32.21 -18.05 56.32
C ALA A 744 30.71 -17.73 56.51
N VAL A 745 29.86 -18.77 56.39
CA VAL A 745 28.45 -18.70 56.74
C VAL A 745 28.31 -18.56 58.25
N ALA A 746 27.59 -17.52 58.70
CA ALA A 746 27.24 -17.33 60.10
C ALA A 746 25.84 -17.88 60.39
N ASP A 747 25.68 -18.55 61.53
CA ASP A 747 24.41 -19.19 61.93
C ASP A 747 23.27 -18.18 62.11
N ALA A 748 22.08 -18.57 61.65
CA ALA A 748 20.80 -17.95 61.98
C ALA A 748 19.78 -19.06 62.33
N PRO A 749 18.86 -18.85 63.29
CA PRO A 749 18.26 -19.94 64.05
C PRO A 749 17.08 -20.65 63.36
N ASP A 750 16.83 -21.87 63.80
CA ASP A 750 15.72 -22.73 63.36
C ASP A 750 14.34 -22.05 63.45
N ALA A 751 13.57 -22.16 62.36
CA ALA A 751 12.12 -21.99 62.36
C ALA A 751 11.46 -23.39 62.31
N PRO A 752 10.33 -23.61 63.01
CA PRO A 752 9.78 -24.95 63.20
C PRO A 752 9.23 -25.55 61.91
N ASP A 753 9.48 -26.85 61.75
CA ASP A 753 9.02 -27.69 60.65
C ASP A 753 7.48 -27.75 60.59
N VAL A 754 6.91 -27.32 59.46
CA VAL A 754 5.47 -27.40 59.16
C VAL A 754 5.31 -28.25 57.92
N ALA A 755 4.84 -29.48 58.12
CA ALA A 755 4.64 -30.43 57.03
C ALA A 755 3.68 -29.87 55.96
N PRO A 756 4.03 -29.96 54.66
CA PRO A 756 3.13 -29.54 53.60
C PRO A 756 1.89 -30.45 53.53
N GLU A 757 0.73 -29.84 53.30
CA GLU A 757 -0.48 -30.61 52.95
C GLU A 757 -0.28 -31.31 51.59
N PRO A 758 -0.85 -32.51 51.39
CA PRO A 758 -0.71 -33.23 50.13
C PRO A 758 -1.48 -32.54 49.01
N ASP A 759 -0.83 -32.38 47.85
CA ASP A 759 -1.45 -31.81 46.65
C ASP A 759 -2.77 -32.54 46.27
N PRO A 760 -3.82 -31.81 45.87
CA PRO A 760 -5.03 -32.43 45.34
C PRO A 760 -4.70 -33.16 44.01
N PRO A 761 -5.29 -34.33 43.75
CA PRO A 761 -5.01 -35.09 42.54
C PRO A 761 -5.36 -34.28 41.28
N PRO A 762 -4.57 -34.38 40.19
CA PRO A 762 -4.80 -33.59 38.98
C PRO A 762 -6.16 -33.93 38.37
N ALA A 763 -6.94 -32.90 38.06
CA ALA A 763 -8.23 -33.08 37.38
C ALA A 763 -8.03 -33.73 36.01
N GLU A 764 -8.83 -34.77 35.72
CA GLU A 764 -8.79 -35.47 34.44
C GLU A 764 -9.14 -34.51 33.30
N THR A 765 -8.16 -34.18 32.47
CA THR A 765 -8.41 -33.45 31.22
C THR A 765 -9.24 -34.33 30.31
N PRO A 766 -10.40 -33.88 29.82
CA PRO A 766 -11.24 -34.71 28.96
C PRO A 766 -10.49 -35.01 27.66
N THR A 767 -10.33 -36.30 27.36
CA THR A 767 -9.76 -36.77 26.09
C THR A 767 -10.51 -36.13 24.92
N PRO A 768 -9.83 -35.39 24.01
CA PRO A 768 -10.52 -34.77 22.88
C PRO A 768 -11.13 -35.85 21.98
N GLU A 769 -12.40 -35.69 21.64
CA GLU A 769 -13.05 -36.57 20.65
C GLU A 769 -12.29 -36.52 19.32
N PRO A 770 -12.13 -37.66 18.62
CA PRO A 770 -11.45 -37.69 17.34
C PRO A 770 -12.21 -36.83 16.34
N THR A 771 -11.60 -35.73 15.90
CA THR A 771 -12.20 -34.80 14.95
C THR A 771 -12.65 -35.57 13.71
N PRO A 772 -13.94 -35.50 13.30
CA PRO A 772 -14.41 -36.26 12.15
C PRO A 772 -13.65 -35.82 10.91
N GLN A 773 -13.05 -36.78 10.21
CA GLN A 773 -12.32 -36.49 8.97
C GLN A 773 -13.28 -35.80 7.99
N PRO A 774 -12.86 -34.69 7.33
CA PRO A 774 -13.69 -34.05 6.32
C PRO A 774 -14.03 -35.08 5.24
N PRO A 775 -15.30 -35.20 4.81
CA PRO A 775 -15.72 -36.26 3.92
C PRO A 775 -14.91 -36.22 2.63
N THR A 776 -14.23 -37.33 2.33
CA THR A 776 -13.36 -37.48 1.16
C THR A 776 -14.07 -36.94 -0.08
N GLN A 777 -13.50 -35.93 -0.74
CA GLN A 777 -14.09 -35.43 -1.98
C GLN A 777 -14.23 -36.61 -2.95
N PRO A 778 -15.41 -36.84 -3.54
CA PRO A 778 -15.58 -37.92 -4.50
C PRO A 778 -14.61 -37.67 -5.66
N GLU A 779 -13.78 -38.67 -5.95
CA GLU A 779 -12.71 -38.55 -6.93
C GLU A 779 -13.28 -38.01 -8.24
N ARG A 780 -12.68 -36.93 -8.76
CA ARG A 780 -13.06 -36.36 -10.05
C ARG A 780 -12.89 -37.48 -11.09
N PRO A 781 -13.94 -37.89 -11.82
CA PRO A 781 -13.81 -38.98 -12.78
C PRO A 781 -12.83 -38.54 -13.87
N THR A 782 -11.65 -39.16 -13.86
CA THR A 782 -10.61 -38.89 -14.86
C THR A 782 -11.21 -39.11 -16.24
N ALA A 783 -11.27 -38.05 -17.05
CA ALA A 783 -11.83 -38.12 -18.39
C ALA A 783 -10.95 -39.05 -19.24
N ALA A 784 -11.41 -40.30 -19.43
CA ALA A 784 -10.69 -41.30 -20.20
C ALA A 784 -10.59 -40.83 -21.65
N GLU A 785 -9.35 -40.54 -22.07
CA GLU A 785 -8.95 -40.28 -23.45
C GLU A 785 -9.07 -41.58 -24.28
N PRO A 786 -9.10 -41.51 -25.63
CA PRO A 786 -9.83 -42.49 -26.43
C PRO A 786 -9.33 -43.93 -26.26
N THR A 787 -10.31 -44.83 -26.20
CA THR A 787 -10.11 -46.28 -26.24
C THR A 787 -9.49 -46.75 -27.56
N ALA A 788 -9.00 -47.99 -27.58
CA ALA A 788 -8.40 -48.62 -28.75
C ALA A 788 -9.31 -48.51 -30.00
N PRO A 789 -8.74 -48.41 -31.22
CA PRO A 789 -9.48 -48.16 -32.45
C PRO A 789 -10.58 -49.21 -32.70
N VAL A 790 -11.75 -48.75 -33.18
CA VAL A 790 -12.96 -49.57 -33.29
C VAL A 790 -13.27 -49.86 -34.76
N SER A 791 -13.29 -51.14 -35.12
CA SER A 791 -13.60 -51.58 -36.48
C SER A 791 -15.10 -51.56 -36.77
N VAL A 792 -15.46 -51.06 -37.95
CA VAL A 792 -16.81 -51.07 -38.53
C VAL A 792 -16.73 -51.77 -39.88
N GLY A 793 -17.02 -53.08 -39.89
CA GLY A 793 -16.82 -53.92 -41.07
C GLY A 793 -15.35 -53.92 -41.51
N ARG A 794 -15.09 -53.39 -42.72
CA ARG A 794 -13.74 -53.24 -43.29
C ARG A 794 -13.03 -51.92 -42.95
N PHE A 795 -13.72 -51.00 -42.28
CA PHE A 795 -13.19 -49.69 -41.88
C PHE A 795 -12.80 -49.67 -40.41
N VAL A 796 -11.91 -48.75 -40.02
CA VAL A 796 -11.45 -48.58 -38.65
C VAL A 796 -11.62 -47.12 -38.25
N VAL A 797 -12.39 -46.87 -37.18
CA VAL A 797 -12.51 -45.55 -36.56
C VAL A 797 -11.22 -45.26 -35.81
N THR A 798 -10.53 -44.20 -36.23
CA THR A 798 -9.26 -43.78 -35.62
C THR A 798 -9.50 -42.80 -34.46
N PRO A 799 -8.50 -42.62 -33.56
CA PRO A 799 -8.50 -41.50 -32.63
C PRO A 799 -8.53 -40.12 -33.32
N SER A 800 -8.09 -40.01 -34.58
CA SER A 800 -8.12 -38.75 -35.35
C SER A 800 -9.54 -38.44 -35.87
N ASP A 801 -10.26 -39.44 -36.39
CA ASP A 801 -11.69 -39.33 -36.74
C ASP A 801 -12.49 -38.87 -35.51
N THR A 802 -12.21 -39.48 -34.35
CA THR A 802 -12.87 -39.18 -33.08
C THR A 802 -12.53 -37.77 -32.57
N MET A 803 -11.26 -37.36 -32.61
CA MET A 803 -10.83 -36.01 -32.21
C MET A 803 -11.44 -34.93 -33.12
N THR A 804 -11.47 -35.18 -34.44
CA THR A 804 -12.10 -34.29 -35.42
C THR A 804 -13.58 -34.12 -35.10
N MET A 805 -14.29 -35.22 -34.83
CA MET A 805 -15.69 -35.19 -34.42
C MET A 805 -15.91 -34.48 -33.07
N VAL A 806 -15.05 -34.71 -32.06
CA VAL A 806 -15.10 -33.98 -30.77
C VAL A 806 -14.99 -32.47 -31.01
N ASN A 807 -14.09 -32.03 -31.90
CA ASN A 807 -13.91 -30.62 -32.23
C ASN A 807 -15.10 -30.03 -32.99
N THR A 808 -15.69 -30.77 -33.93
CA THR A 808 -16.90 -30.31 -34.64
C THR A 808 -18.08 -30.16 -33.69
N ILE A 809 -18.37 -31.18 -32.84
CA ILE A 809 -19.43 -31.11 -31.84
C ILE A 809 -19.14 -29.98 -30.84
N ALA A 810 -17.90 -29.83 -30.38
CA ALA A 810 -17.52 -28.76 -29.47
C ALA A 810 -17.80 -27.37 -30.07
N SER A 811 -17.31 -27.12 -31.29
CA SER A 811 -17.50 -25.84 -31.98
C SER A 811 -18.98 -25.54 -32.29
N MET A 812 -19.80 -26.56 -32.57
CA MET A 812 -21.25 -26.39 -32.81
C MET A 812 -22.04 -26.07 -31.54
N ASN A 813 -21.51 -26.39 -30.36
CA ASN A 813 -22.18 -26.23 -29.07
C ASN A 813 -21.51 -25.21 -28.14
N GLY A 814 -20.59 -24.39 -28.66
CA GLY A 814 -19.94 -23.32 -27.90
C GLY A 814 -18.91 -23.80 -26.87
N TYR A 815 -18.34 -24.99 -27.03
CA TYR A 815 -17.19 -25.50 -26.27
C TYR A 815 -15.87 -25.14 -26.97
N ARG A 816 -14.75 -25.22 -26.26
CA ARG A 816 -13.42 -25.08 -26.88
C ARG A 816 -13.09 -26.30 -27.74
N ILE A 817 -12.36 -26.07 -28.84
CA ILE A 817 -11.75 -27.15 -29.64
C ILE A 817 -10.47 -27.65 -28.97
N LEU A 818 -10.14 -28.92 -29.14
CA LEU A 818 -8.87 -29.50 -28.68
C LEU A 818 -7.81 -29.43 -29.80
N PRO A 819 -6.53 -29.17 -29.50
CA PRO A 819 -5.93 -29.05 -28.16
C PRO A 819 -5.88 -27.59 -27.63
N ASP A 820 -6.78 -26.70 -28.05
CA ASP A 820 -6.74 -25.28 -27.65
C ASP A 820 -6.96 -25.13 -26.13
N THR A 821 -5.96 -24.60 -25.44
CA THR A 821 -5.95 -24.42 -23.99
C THR A 821 -6.56 -23.10 -23.53
N ARG A 822 -7.11 -22.28 -24.44
CA ARG A 822 -7.68 -20.97 -24.12
C ARG A 822 -9.09 -21.11 -23.51
N ASP A 823 -9.19 -20.88 -22.19
CA ASP A 823 -10.40 -21.07 -21.35
C ASP A 823 -11.56 -20.06 -21.61
N PHE A 824 -11.84 -19.66 -22.85
CA PHE A 824 -12.99 -18.79 -23.17
C PHE A 824 -14.31 -19.54 -23.38
N PHE A 825 -14.25 -20.86 -23.53
CA PHE A 825 -15.39 -21.74 -23.75
C PHE A 825 -15.27 -22.99 -22.85
N PRO A 826 -16.37 -23.65 -22.46
CA PRO A 826 -16.34 -24.86 -21.64
C PRO A 826 -15.43 -25.96 -22.22
N ASP A 827 -14.83 -26.75 -21.34
CA ASP A 827 -13.94 -27.85 -21.71
C ASP A 827 -14.74 -29.03 -22.27
N PRO A 828 -14.54 -29.50 -23.53
CA PRO A 828 -15.26 -30.66 -24.07
C PRO A 828 -14.96 -31.96 -23.31
N ARG A 829 -13.95 -32.00 -22.44
CA ARG A 829 -13.77 -33.11 -21.49
C ARG A 829 -14.87 -33.18 -20.41
N VAL A 830 -15.70 -32.14 -20.24
CA VAL A 830 -16.75 -32.02 -19.22
C VAL A 830 -18.09 -31.60 -19.86
N VAL A 831 -19.00 -32.56 -20.03
CA VAL A 831 -20.39 -32.35 -20.46
C VAL A 831 -21.34 -32.75 -19.33
N TYR A 832 -22.50 -32.11 -19.21
CA TYR A 832 -23.41 -32.30 -18.08
C TYR A 832 -24.63 -33.17 -18.44
N PRO A 833 -25.09 -34.08 -17.56
CA PRO A 833 -26.31 -34.84 -17.82
C PRO A 833 -27.53 -33.92 -18.05
N ALA A 834 -28.42 -34.33 -18.98
CA ALA A 834 -29.56 -33.59 -19.51
C ALA A 834 -29.23 -32.34 -20.37
N GLU A 835 -27.96 -32.04 -20.61
CA GLU A 835 -27.53 -31.07 -21.64
C GLU A 835 -27.89 -31.58 -23.05
N VAL A 836 -28.22 -30.69 -23.99
CA VAL A 836 -28.71 -31.07 -25.32
C VAL A 836 -27.79 -30.52 -26.42
N LEU A 837 -26.84 -31.35 -26.84
CA LEU A 837 -25.87 -31.03 -27.88
C LEU A 837 -26.48 -31.21 -29.28
N THR A 838 -26.09 -30.37 -30.23
CA THR A 838 -26.36 -30.53 -31.67
C THR A 838 -25.19 -31.24 -32.34
N LEU A 839 -25.46 -32.31 -33.09
CA LEU A 839 -24.47 -33.08 -33.84
C LEU A 839 -24.36 -32.58 -35.30
N PRO A 840 -23.30 -32.95 -36.07
CA PRO A 840 -23.08 -32.44 -37.42
C PRO A 840 -24.20 -32.71 -38.43
N ASP A 841 -24.97 -33.79 -38.27
CA ASP A 841 -26.15 -34.08 -39.10
C ASP A 841 -27.42 -33.31 -38.66
N GLY A 842 -27.28 -32.36 -37.74
CA GLY A 842 -28.37 -31.55 -37.18
C GLY A 842 -29.22 -32.27 -36.13
N THR A 843 -28.94 -33.53 -35.82
CA THR A 843 -29.64 -34.24 -34.73
C THR A 843 -29.28 -33.66 -33.37
N ARG A 844 -30.20 -33.77 -32.41
CA ARG A 844 -30.02 -33.28 -31.04
C ARG A 844 -29.85 -34.45 -30.08
N TYR A 845 -28.72 -34.51 -29.39
CA TYR A 845 -28.34 -35.56 -28.45
C TYR A 845 -28.42 -35.05 -27.01
N THR A 846 -29.27 -35.68 -26.20
CA THR A 846 -29.34 -35.40 -24.76
C THR A 846 -28.29 -36.21 -24.01
N VAL A 847 -27.33 -35.53 -23.38
CA VAL A 847 -26.23 -36.11 -22.62
C VAL A 847 -26.75 -36.94 -21.44
N THR A 848 -26.29 -38.19 -21.32
CA THR A 848 -26.68 -39.10 -20.25
C THR A 848 -25.58 -39.24 -19.19
N ARG A 849 -25.93 -39.74 -18.00
CA ARG A 849 -24.97 -39.92 -16.89
C ARG A 849 -23.92 -40.96 -17.26
N GLY A 850 -22.70 -40.52 -17.55
CA GLY A 850 -21.57 -41.36 -17.96
C GLY A 850 -21.17 -41.24 -19.43
N ASP A 851 -21.89 -40.42 -20.22
CA ASP A 851 -21.35 -39.90 -21.47
C ASP A 851 -20.20 -38.90 -21.20
N ASN A 852 -19.32 -38.76 -22.19
CA ASN A 852 -18.43 -37.62 -22.35
C ASN A 852 -18.38 -37.26 -23.85
N MET A 853 -17.90 -36.06 -24.22
CA MET A 853 -17.89 -35.61 -25.63
C MET A 853 -17.19 -36.63 -26.55
N TRP A 854 -16.12 -37.27 -26.07
CA TRP A 854 -15.40 -38.35 -26.75
C TRP A 854 -16.29 -39.56 -27.09
N ARG A 855 -17.06 -40.08 -26.13
CA ARG A 855 -17.99 -41.21 -26.35
C ARG A 855 -19.17 -40.85 -27.25
N ILE A 856 -19.63 -39.60 -27.21
CA ILE A 856 -20.70 -39.11 -28.08
C ILE A 856 -20.17 -39.01 -29.52
N ALA A 857 -18.99 -38.42 -29.70
CA ALA A 857 -18.28 -38.33 -30.97
C ALA A 857 -17.97 -39.70 -31.57
N GLU A 858 -17.34 -40.60 -30.81
CA GLU A 858 -16.99 -41.96 -31.25
C GLU A 858 -18.23 -42.75 -31.70
N ARG A 859 -19.34 -42.66 -30.95
CA ARG A 859 -20.61 -43.29 -31.32
C ARG A 859 -21.17 -42.68 -32.61
N HIS A 860 -21.15 -41.36 -32.75
CA HIS A 860 -21.68 -40.70 -33.95
C HIS A 860 -20.85 -40.97 -35.22
N VAL A 861 -19.51 -41.03 -35.11
CA VAL A 861 -18.64 -41.49 -36.22
C VAL A 861 -18.99 -42.93 -36.57
N ARG A 862 -19.07 -43.83 -35.58
CA ARG A 862 -19.37 -45.25 -35.78
C ARG A 862 -20.72 -45.48 -36.45
N ASP A 863 -21.78 -44.86 -35.95
CA ASP A 863 -23.15 -45.00 -36.46
C ASP A 863 -23.32 -44.37 -37.86
N THR A 864 -22.52 -43.36 -38.19
CA THR A 864 -22.45 -42.78 -39.55
C THR A 864 -21.67 -43.68 -40.50
N LEU A 865 -20.52 -44.20 -40.06
CA LEU A 865 -19.70 -45.14 -40.83
C LEU A 865 -20.42 -46.46 -41.13
N VAL A 866 -21.30 -46.95 -40.23
CA VAL A 866 -22.19 -48.10 -40.52
C VAL A 866 -23.16 -47.78 -41.66
N ARG A 867 -23.75 -46.57 -41.68
CA ARG A 867 -24.69 -46.13 -42.74
C ARG A 867 -23.97 -45.95 -44.07
N ASP A 868 -22.84 -45.25 -44.06
CA ASP A 868 -22.05 -44.94 -45.26
C ASP A 868 -21.40 -46.20 -45.86
N ALA A 869 -20.88 -47.12 -45.05
CA ALA A 869 -20.35 -48.41 -45.54
C ALA A 869 -21.44 -49.24 -46.24
N ALA A 870 -22.63 -49.34 -45.64
CA ALA A 870 -23.76 -50.05 -46.23
C ALA A 870 -24.32 -49.36 -47.48
N GLU A 871 -24.00 -48.09 -47.75
CA GLU A 871 -24.35 -47.38 -48.98
C GLU A 871 -23.25 -47.50 -50.05
N LEU A 872 -21.99 -47.42 -49.64
CA LEU A 872 -20.84 -47.68 -50.50
C LEU A 872 -20.87 -49.09 -51.07
N ASP A 873 -21.13 -50.11 -50.25
CA ASP A 873 -21.17 -51.50 -50.70
C ASP A 873 -22.30 -51.71 -51.72
N ARG A 874 -23.48 -51.09 -51.53
CA ARG A 874 -24.59 -51.07 -52.52
C ARG A 874 -24.20 -50.39 -53.84
N ILE A 875 -23.45 -49.28 -53.79
CA ILE A 875 -22.97 -48.60 -55.01
C ILE A 875 -21.93 -49.48 -55.72
N VAL A 876 -21.00 -50.09 -54.97
CA VAL A 876 -19.98 -50.99 -55.51
C VAL A 876 -20.59 -52.22 -56.19
N GLU A 877 -21.68 -52.77 -55.67
CA GLU A 877 -22.46 -53.84 -56.33
C GLU A 877 -23.01 -53.43 -57.72
N THR A 878 -23.32 -52.14 -57.94
CA THR A 878 -23.81 -51.63 -59.24
C THR A 878 -22.71 -51.23 -60.24
N ILE A 879 -21.46 -51.06 -59.80
CA ILE A 879 -20.34 -50.67 -60.68
C ILE A 879 -20.17 -51.59 -61.91
N PRO A 880 -20.25 -52.94 -61.79
CA PRO A 880 -20.15 -53.84 -62.94
C PRO A 880 -21.26 -53.67 -63.98
N GLU A 881 -22.41 -53.10 -63.61
CA GLU A 881 -23.56 -52.89 -64.49
C GLU A 881 -23.50 -51.56 -65.26
N ALA A 882 -22.65 -50.61 -64.83
CA ALA A 882 -22.48 -49.28 -65.43
C ALA A 882 -21.68 -49.32 -66.74
N THR A 883 -22.35 -49.75 -67.80
CA THR A 883 -21.78 -49.89 -69.15
C THR A 883 -21.63 -48.57 -69.91
N THR A 884 -22.40 -47.53 -69.57
CA THR A 884 -22.37 -46.23 -70.25
C THR A 884 -21.56 -45.16 -69.50
N PRO A 885 -21.01 -44.14 -70.20
CA PRO A 885 -20.29 -43.04 -69.55
C PRO A 885 -21.16 -42.19 -68.61
N ASP A 886 -22.47 -42.11 -68.85
CA ASP A 886 -23.37 -41.29 -68.04
C ASP A 886 -23.81 -42.01 -66.76
N GLU A 887 -24.00 -43.34 -66.79
CA GLU A 887 -24.14 -44.17 -65.59
C GLU A 887 -22.88 -44.05 -64.70
N ARG A 888 -21.68 -44.16 -65.30
CA ARG A 888 -20.42 -43.98 -64.58
C ARG A 888 -20.29 -42.58 -63.96
N ARG A 889 -20.63 -41.52 -64.69
CA ARG A 889 -20.62 -40.15 -64.14
C ARG A 889 -21.59 -40.01 -62.96
N ARG A 890 -22.76 -40.65 -63.03
CA ARG A 890 -23.72 -40.69 -61.92
C ARG A 890 -23.16 -41.45 -60.70
N LEU A 891 -22.58 -42.65 -60.88
CA LEU A 891 -21.99 -43.40 -59.77
C LEU A 891 -20.81 -42.64 -59.14
N ILE A 892 -19.97 -41.97 -59.94
CA ILE A 892 -18.93 -41.07 -59.42
C ILE A 892 -19.57 -39.96 -58.58
N GLN A 893 -20.62 -39.29 -59.05
CA GLN A 893 -21.30 -38.23 -58.29
C GLN A 893 -21.93 -38.73 -56.98
N GLU A 894 -22.48 -39.95 -56.96
CA GLU A 894 -23.01 -40.58 -55.75
C GLU A 894 -21.87 -40.97 -54.76
N LEU A 895 -20.72 -41.43 -55.27
CA LEU A 895 -19.51 -41.66 -54.48
C LEU A 895 -18.89 -40.36 -53.94
N GLU A 896 -18.87 -39.28 -54.71
CA GLU A 896 -18.41 -37.96 -54.22
C GLU A 896 -19.31 -37.43 -53.10
N SER A 897 -20.63 -37.64 -53.20
CA SER A 897 -21.59 -37.33 -52.13
C SER A 897 -21.32 -38.14 -50.85
N LEU A 898 -20.94 -39.42 -50.96
CA LEU A 898 -20.48 -40.24 -49.84
C LEU A 898 -19.15 -39.75 -49.26
N ARG A 899 -18.20 -39.40 -50.11
CA ARG A 899 -16.87 -38.88 -49.72
C ARG A 899 -17.00 -37.60 -48.91
N ASP A 900 -17.82 -36.66 -49.36
CA ASP A 900 -17.86 -35.30 -48.83
C ASP A 900 -18.75 -35.17 -47.57
N ARG A 901 -19.57 -36.18 -47.27
CA ARG A 901 -20.39 -36.25 -46.04
C ARG A 901 -19.76 -37.07 -44.91
N SER A 902 -18.80 -37.95 -45.21
CA SER A 902 -18.26 -38.89 -44.23
C SER A 902 -17.03 -38.34 -43.50
N LEU A 903 -16.90 -38.71 -42.23
CA LEU A 903 -15.91 -38.14 -41.29
C LEU A 903 -14.89 -39.18 -40.78
N SER A 904 -14.67 -40.28 -41.52
CA SER A 904 -13.57 -41.22 -41.28
C SER A 904 -12.59 -41.24 -42.44
N GLU A 905 -11.31 -40.98 -42.15
CA GLU A 905 -10.24 -40.88 -43.15
C GLU A 905 -10.10 -42.19 -43.97
N ASN A 906 -10.19 -43.34 -43.29
CA ASN A 906 -10.13 -44.67 -43.92
C ASN A 906 -11.27 -44.94 -44.91
N PHE A 907 -12.46 -44.39 -44.65
CA PHE A 907 -13.60 -44.50 -45.57
C PHE A 907 -13.41 -43.58 -46.77
N VAL A 908 -13.00 -42.33 -46.52
CA VAL A 908 -12.74 -41.32 -47.55
C VAL A 908 -11.66 -41.78 -48.55
N GLU A 909 -10.58 -42.42 -48.09
CA GLU A 909 -9.55 -42.97 -48.99
C GLU A 909 -10.03 -44.18 -49.82
N GLU A 910 -10.86 -45.06 -49.25
CA GLU A 910 -11.46 -46.17 -50.01
C GLU A 910 -12.41 -45.65 -51.10
N VAL A 911 -13.23 -44.65 -50.80
CA VAL A 911 -14.09 -43.99 -51.80
C VAL A 911 -13.25 -43.27 -52.86
N ARG A 912 -12.18 -42.56 -52.47
CA ARG A 912 -11.21 -41.96 -53.42
C ARG A 912 -10.49 -43.00 -54.28
N ARG A 913 -10.29 -44.24 -53.81
CA ARG A 913 -9.77 -45.35 -54.61
C ARG A 913 -10.81 -45.80 -55.65
N ILE A 914 -12.03 -46.10 -55.23
CA ILE A 914 -13.11 -46.55 -56.12
C ILE A 914 -13.44 -45.50 -57.19
N ILE A 915 -13.42 -44.20 -56.86
CA ILE A 915 -13.58 -43.12 -57.85
C ILE A 915 -12.45 -43.13 -58.89
N ARG A 916 -11.18 -43.35 -58.48
CA ARG A 916 -10.05 -43.45 -59.41
C ARG A 916 -10.11 -44.69 -60.30
N ASP A 917 -10.65 -45.79 -59.80
CA ASP A 917 -10.82 -47.05 -60.56
C ASP A 917 -12.02 -46.98 -61.55
N LEU A 918 -12.88 -45.96 -61.44
CA LEU A 918 -14.03 -45.71 -62.32
C LEU A 918 -13.76 -44.74 -63.48
N GLN A 919 -12.73 -43.89 -63.36
CA GLN A 919 -12.37 -42.79 -64.27
C GLN A 919 -11.58 -43.26 -65.50
#